data_AF-A0A848C5H1-F1
#
_entry.id   AF-A0A848C5H1-F1
#
_cell.length_a   1.000
_cell.length_b   1.000
_cell.length_c   1.000
_cell.angle_alpha   90.00
_cell.angle_beta   90.00
_cell.angle_gamma   90.00
#
_symmetry.space_group_name_H-M   'P 1'
#
loop_
_entity.id
_entity.type
_entity.pdbx_description
1 polymer ?
#
loop_
_entity_poly.entity_id
_entity_poly.type
_entity_poly.pdbx_seq_one_letter_code
_entity_poly.pdbx_strand_id
1 'polypeptide(L)'
;MIKKIIFIFIFLSQFIYSLSNYKNFEDSYIEIKCGELKDSFFMIKYDIENEKVYIGLNSLFYFLEIYNLEIDLKNRQVKGNFDDKNIDIKFNDNDSFIMDNSIYIDINSLKEKLNFKVADFDFSLLTLTLVPNFSLPYEIREKSKIERLRLDEEKLEEEIDVNMTSKIFSPGFLKINWSKSDLKNSNYNFEYEYGTQFLYGDLYLSGELYPKNKIVYGNLTYSNFFKNNDLILGNFSMITPHFINLDSEIIGISLKEEDTYMTRDGGITTIKGEAENAQVIELYREFTLIDYIYPKSKYFEFKIFDGILNSDYILKIYYNDGRIEEKKVFSLTDMDILEKGKNRTSIQVGKNSNNGNPQGISHIYYGLTDNLTVGLGAMNLISSNEKKYRFLENDIIFNTQHKTFPTLITYRNFFETKEKENSYNLIIDQKLKSYSLKFLQEKYSPFVFNENKIKEYTSISLGKSFNKNSFEIGFNDKKYFEDLKDYESKNIYLSWYTSIFSPLSFSIKMEKDIYRNNNYSVFYPSISYSGIFSIILDGEIGKEREDKYYTQNYNLRLTKRDIEIIKNKLFLDIGIYARYSNINEKFRYGITFNLKLDDYVHLDFTSSTNINEDRNRNTINSIKMTKLLNLNSPLDKADNNSSVSNSWITGKVYLDKNGNHIFDNNDIPLPNVEILVDNRSFIIDKNGKYVANGISGNKISTVTVNRKTIDPTYKNTDGPLKIKSKNSSILHLDIPIQPISIISGNIILTEDFTEKQFIQNLSLINILLEKDNEVVAETDPEFDGMYFFEDVLPGKYTIKFNYLGYENIDFSSNSIEIEVKNSDEGDYFEGLDTEMIKKEKEEDKN
;
A
#
# COMPACT_ATOMS: atom_id res chain seq x y z
N MET A 1 50.41 -16.99 28.68
CA MET A 1 50.31 -15.77 29.49
C MET A 1 48.84 -15.41 29.56
N ILE A 2 48.23 -15.65 30.73
CA ILE A 2 46.90 -15.20 31.19
C ILE A 2 45.72 -15.73 30.34
N LYS A 3 45.51 -17.05 30.21
CA LYS A 3 44.75 -17.90 31.17
C LYS A 3 45.30 -17.89 32.59
N LYS A 4 44.67 -17.11 33.47
CA LYS A 4 44.62 -17.19 34.95
C LYS A 4 44.22 -15.81 35.47
N ILE A 5 42.99 -15.69 36.00
CA ILE A 5 42.59 -14.93 37.20
C ILE A 5 41.08 -15.19 37.32
N ILE A 6 40.72 -16.33 37.90
CA ILE A 6 39.51 -16.51 38.72
C ILE A 6 39.87 -17.59 39.72
N PHE A 7 40.40 -17.17 40.86
CA PHE A 7 40.43 -17.97 42.09
C PHE A 7 40.62 -16.98 43.25
N ILE A 8 39.50 -16.46 43.78
CA ILE A 8 39.45 -15.95 45.15
C ILE A 8 38.21 -16.55 45.80
N PHE A 9 38.51 -17.48 46.70
CA PHE A 9 37.80 -17.88 47.90
C PHE A 9 36.48 -17.17 48.24
N ILE A 10 35.42 -17.96 48.42
CA ILE A 10 34.40 -17.71 49.46
C ILE A 10 34.26 -18.99 50.26
N PHE A 11 34.61 -18.93 51.54
CA PHE A 11 34.21 -19.91 52.54
C PHE A 11 33.71 -19.16 53.78
N LEU A 12 32.51 -19.55 54.22
CA LEU A 12 31.85 -19.32 55.51
C LEU A 12 31.49 -17.87 55.93
N SER A 13 30.19 -17.57 55.92
CA SER A 13 29.41 -17.66 57.18
C SER A 13 27.89 -17.58 56.88
N GLN A 14 27.14 -18.57 57.37
CA GLN A 14 25.72 -18.42 57.63
C GLN A 14 25.59 -17.85 59.04
N PHE A 15 25.06 -16.63 59.16
CA PHE A 15 24.39 -16.19 60.37
C PHE A 15 22.90 -16.04 60.03
N ILE A 16 22.09 -16.89 60.66
CA ILE A 16 20.64 -16.76 60.68
C ILE A 16 20.33 -15.67 61.72
N TYR A 17 19.75 -14.55 61.28
CA TYR A 17 19.09 -13.60 62.17
C TYR A 17 17.59 -13.67 61.90
N SER A 18 16.80 -13.82 62.96
CA SER A 18 15.34 -13.73 62.91
C SER A 18 14.91 -12.27 62.80
N LEU A 19 13.98 -11.95 61.89
CA LEU A 19 13.28 -10.67 61.87
C LEU A 19 12.43 -10.56 63.16
N SER A 20 12.87 -9.76 64.12
CA SER A 20 12.09 -9.50 65.34
C SER A 20 11.93 -8.01 65.66
N ASN A 21 12.11 -7.10 64.70
CA ASN A 21 11.83 -5.67 64.90
C ASN A 21 11.15 -5.03 63.67
N TYR A 22 9.82 -4.96 63.72
CA TYR A 22 8.92 -4.40 62.69
C TYR A 22 8.86 -2.85 62.65
N LYS A 23 9.95 -2.14 62.98
CA LYS A 23 9.94 -0.67 63.11
C LYS A 23 10.60 0.13 61.97
N ASN A 24 11.17 -0.54 60.96
CA ASN A 24 12.05 0.09 59.95
C ASN A 24 11.58 -0.06 58.48
N PHE A 25 10.34 -0.43 58.20
CA PHE A 25 9.83 -0.46 56.82
C PHE A 25 9.27 0.91 56.40
N GLU A 26 9.69 1.44 55.25
CA GLU A 26 9.10 2.63 54.63
C GLU A 26 8.09 2.27 53.54
N ASP A 27 7.02 3.06 53.44
CA ASP A 27 6.02 2.96 52.38
C ASP A 27 6.58 3.66 51.14
N SER A 28 6.69 2.90 50.04
CA SER A 28 7.16 3.42 48.76
C SER A 28 6.19 3.07 47.65
N TYR A 29 5.96 4.02 46.74
CA TYR A 29 5.13 3.83 45.56
C TYR A 29 6.03 3.64 44.34
N ILE A 30 5.78 2.57 43.60
CA ILE A 30 6.61 2.11 42.50
C ILE A 30 5.76 1.87 41.25
N GLU A 31 6.40 1.82 40.09
CA GLU A 31 5.77 1.32 38.88
C GLU A 31 5.84 -0.22 38.86
N ILE A 32 4.70 -0.90 38.72
CA ILE A 32 4.65 -2.36 38.55
C ILE A 32 4.20 -2.70 37.13
N LYS A 33 4.86 -3.68 36.53
CA LYS A 33 4.56 -4.19 35.18
C LYS A 33 4.45 -5.70 35.18
N CYS A 34 3.39 -6.22 34.57
CA CYS A 34 3.21 -7.64 34.32
C CYS A 34 2.46 -7.86 33.00
N GLY A 35 3.16 -8.27 31.94
CA GLY A 35 2.55 -8.33 30.61
C GLY A 35 2.12 -6.94 30.12
N GLU A 36 0.84 -6.80 29.76
CA GLU A 36 0.23 -5.50 29.41
C GLU A 36 -0.34 -4.73 30.61
N LEU A 37 -0.46 -5.38 31.77
CA LEU A 37 -0.90 -4.73 33.00
C LEU A 37 0.21 -3.81 33.51
N LYS A 38 -0.16 -2.56 33.78
CA LYS A 38 0.74 -1.54 34.33
C LYS A 38 0.01 -0.68 35.35
N ASP A 39 0.61 -0.53 36.52
CA ASP A 39 0.20 0.46 37.52
C ASP A 39 1.40 1.33 37.88
N SER A 40 1.24 2.64 37.77
CA SER A 40 2.30 3.62 38.02
C SER A 40 2.36 4.08 39.47
N PHE A 41 1.45 3.60 40.33
CA PHE A 41 1.33 4.01 41.72
C PHE A 41 1.05 2.83 42.66
N PHE A 42 1.87 1.78 42.55
CA PHE A 42 1.71 0.57 43.32
C PHE A 42 2.50 0.62 44.64
N MET A 43 1.86 0.38 45.77
CA MET A 43 2.49 0.48 47.10
C MET A 43 3.25 -0.80 47.48
N ILE A 44 4.49 -0.62 47.95
CA ILE A 44 5.36 -1.66 48.53
C ILE A 44 5.90 -1.23 49.88
N LYS A 45 6.46 -2.18 50.63
CA LYS A 45 7.23 -1.91 51.85
C LYS A 45 8.71 -2.12 51.57
N TYR A 46 9.51 -1.08 51.78
CA TYR A 46 10.95 -1.11 51.55
C TYR A 46 11.72 -1.21 52.88
N ASP A 47 12.59 -2.19 52.96
CA ASP A 47 13.55 -2.38 54.06
C ASP A 47 14.87 -1.72 53.69
N ILE A 48 15.08 -0.51 54.22
CA ILE A 48 16.26 0.31 53.93
C ILE A 48 17.54 -0.34 54.44
N GLU A 49 17.49 -1.05 55.56
CA GLU A 49 18.70 -1.63 56.18
C GLU A 49 19.20 -2.85 55.40
N ASN A 50 18.30 -3.58 54.74
CA ASN A 50 18.61 -4.81 54.03
C ASN A 50 18.45 -4.72 52.51
N GLU A 51 18.08 -3.54 51.97
CA GLU A 51 17.75 -3.30 50.57
C GLU A 51 16.73 -4.32 50.01
N LYS A 52 15.72 -4.67 50.81
CA LYS A 52 14.69 -5.64 50.41
C LYS A 52 13.36 -4.96 50.15
N VAL A 53 12.64 -5.47 49.15
CA VAL A 53 11.31 -5.02 48.80
C VAL A 53 10.32 -6.12 49.14
N TYR A 54 9.25 -5.73 49.83
CA TYR A 54 8.15 -6.60 50.18
C TYR A 54 6.87 -6.12 49.52
N ILE A 55 6.14 -7.06 48.92
CA ILE A 55 4.91 -6.80 48.20
C ILE A 55 3.71 -7.39 48.94
N GLY A 56 2.64 -6.61 49.06
CA GLY A 56 1.38 -7.06 49.66
C GLY A 56 0.64 -7.97 48.69
N LEU A 57 0.39 -9.23 49.11
CA LEU A 57 -0.24 -10.22 48.24
C LEU A 57 -1.67 -9.87 47.82
N ASN A 58 -2.48 -9.24 48.68
CA ASN A 58 -3.83 -8.82 48.31
C ASN A 58 -3.81 -7.84 47.13
N SER A 59 -2.99 -6.78 47.21
CA SER A 59 -2.89 -5.77 46.16
C SER A 59 -2.27 -6.34 44.88
N LEU A 60 -1.30 -7.25 45.02
CA LEU A 60 -0.68 -7.89 43.87
C LEU A 60 -1.66 -8.78 43.11
N PHE A 61 -2.39 -9.63 43.83
CA PHE A 61 -3.42 -10.48 43.24
C PHE A 61 -4.53 -9.68 42.59
N TYR A 62 -4.94 -8.56 43.21
CA TYR A 62 -5.87 -7.63 42.58
C TYR A 62 -5.32 -7.04 41.27
N PHE A 63 -4.08 -6.53 41.28
CA PHE A 63 -3.42 -5.98 40.08
C PHE A 63 -3.30 -7.01 38.95
N LEU A 64 -3.06 -8.28 39.28
CA LEU A 64 -2.95 -9.36 38.30
C LEU A 64 -4.32 -9.95 37.87
N GLU A 65 -5.43 -9.39 38.37
CA GLU A 65 -6.79 -9.94 38.23
C GLU A 65 -6.94 -11.38 38.78
N ILE A 66 -6.03 -11.82 39.64
CA ILE A 66 -6.04 -13.17 40.23
C ILE A 66 -6.83 -13.13 41.51
N TYR A 67 -8.08 -13.53 41.47
CA TYR A 67 -8.93 -13.36 42.65
C TYR A 67 -9.31 -14.66 43.36
N ASN A 68 -9.11 -15.81 42.70
CA ASN A 68 -9.43 -17.16 43.17
C ASN A 68 -8.47 -17.66 44.28
N LEU A 69 -7.51 -16.83 44.70
CA LEU A 69 -6.57 -17.11 45.78
C LEU A 69 -6.99 -16.40 47.07
N GLU A 70 -7.24 -17.20 48.11
CA GLU A 70 -7.53 -16.76 49.46
C GLU A 70 -6.25 -16.63 50.29
N ILE A 71 -6.18 -15.58 51.10
CA ILE A 71 -5.06 -15.31 51.99
C ILE A 71 -5.48 -15.58 53.44
N ASP A 72 -4.97 -16.67 54.02
CA ASP A 72 -5.12 -17.00 55.42
C ASP A 72 -4.03 -16.33 56.25
N LEU A 73 -4.38 -15.18 56.83
CA LEU A 73 -3.49 -14.40 57.68
C LEU A 73 -3.06 -15.15 58.95
N LYS A 74 -3.92 -16.03 59.52
CA LYS A 74 -3.60 -16.74 60.78
C LYS A 74 -2.49 -17.77 60.56
N ASN A 75 -2.53 -18.45 59.42
CA ASN A 75 -1.55 -19.49 59.07
C ASN A 75 -0.44 -19.01 58.13
N ARG A 76 -0.45 -17.74 57.72
CA ARG A 76 0.44 -17.15 56.70
C ARG A 76 0.46 -17.98 55.42
N GLN A 77 -0.72 -18.25 54.89
CA GLN A 77 -0.90 -19.23 53.83
C GLN A 77 -1.76 -18.65 52.71
N VAL A 78 -1.43 -18.97 51.46
CA VAL A 78 -2.28 -18.69 50.30
C VAL A 78 -2.85 -20.02 49.82
N LYS A 79 -4.18 -20.07 49.69
CA LYS A 79 -4.93 -21.25 49.25
C LYS A 79 -5.88 -20.88 48.13
N GLY A 80 -6.04 -21.77 47.16
CA GLY A 80 -7.05 -21.62 46.12
C GLY A 80 -6.74 -22.49 44.93
N ASN A 81 -7.57 -22.41 43.90
CA ASN A 81 -7.35 -23.10 42.65
C ASN A 81 -7.06 -22.08 41.55
N PHE A 82 -5.96 -22.26 40.85
CA PHE A 82 -5.51 -21.32 39.81
C PHE A 82 -4.67 -22.07 38.77
N ASP A 83 -4.98 -21.89 37.47
CA ASP A 83 -4.30 -22.60 36.35
C ASP A 83 -4.35 -24.14 36.48
N ASP A 84 -5.53 -24.71 36.78
CA ASP A 84 -5.77 -26.14 37.04
C ASP A 84 -4.91 -26.77 38.15
N LYS A 85 -4.33 -25.93 39.02
CA LYS A 85 -3.49 -26.36 40.14
C LYS A 85 -4.07 -25.85 41.45
N ASN A 86 -4.21 -26.77 42.39
CA ASN A 86 -4.45 -26.41 43.79
C ASN A 86 -3.17 -25.75 44.35
N ILE A 87 -3.25 -24.45 44.57
CA ILE A 87 -2.22 -23.66 45.22
C ILE A 87 -2.43 -23.77 46.73
N ASP A 88 -1.44 -24.29 47.44
CA ASP A 88 -1.40 -24.30 48.90
C ASP A 88 0.03 -23.95 49.37
N ILE A 89 0.28 -22.66 49.56
CA ILE A 89 1.63 -22.11 49.82
C ILE A 89 1.67 -21.47 51.20
N LYS A 90 2.61 -21.92 52.03
CA LYS A 90 2.85 -21.35 53.36
C LYS A 90 4.12 -20.48 53.37
N PHE A 91 4.02 -19.32 54.00
CA PHE A 91 5.11 -18.36 54.15
C PHE A 91 5.67 -18.40 55.58
N ASN A 92 6.98 -18.21 55.72
CA ASN A 92 7.69 -18.28 57.00
C ASN A 92 7.91 -16.86 57.56
N ASP A 93 8.32 -16.77 58.82
CA ASP A 93 8.61 -15.47 59.45
C ASP A 93 9.89 -14.80 58.90
N ASN A 94 10.74 -15.55 58.18
CA ASN A 94 12.00 -15.04 57.63
C ASN A 94 11.83 -14.34 56.26
N ASP A 95 10.73 -14.61 55.57
CA ASP A 95 10.48 -14.18 54.18
C ASP A 95 9.13 -13.48 53.99
N SER A 96 8.36 -13.34 55.06
CA SER A 96 7.07 -12.65 55.05
C SER A 96 6.75 -11.99 56.39
N PHE A 97 5.85 -11.00 56.35
CA PHE A 97 5.21 -10.45 57.54
C PHE A 97 3.76 -10.06 57.26
N ILE A 98 2.99 -9.87 58.33
CA ILE A 98 1.59 -9.45 58.22
C ILE A 98 1.50 -7.99 58.60
N MET A 99 0.92 -7.19 57.71
CA MET A 99 0.62 -5.79 57.96
C MET A 99 -0.59 -5.39 57.12
N ASP A 100 -1.40 -4.44 57.60
CA ASP A 100 -2.55 -3.89 56.87
C ASP A 100 -3.50 -4.96 56.29
N ASN A 101 -3.79 -6.01 57.08
CA ASN A 101 -4.65 -7.13 56.70
C ASN A 101 -4.20 -7.90 55.44
N SER A 102 -2.90 -7.86 55.13
CA SER A 102 -2.27 -8.55 54.00
C SER A 102 -0.98 -9.25 54.45
N ILE A 103 -0.54 -10.25 53.69
CA ILE A 103 0.79 -10.85 53.84
C ILE A 103 1.72 -10.11 52.88
N TYR A 104 2.74 -9.45 53.43
CA TYR A 104 3.83 -8.86 52.67
C TYR A 104 4.95 -9.89 52.52
N ILE A 105 5.36 -10.17 51.29
CA ILE A 105 6.38 -11.18 50.99
C ILE A 105 7.57 -10.57 50.25
N ASP A 106 8.76 -11.09 50.52
CA ASP A 106 9.98 -10.71 49.80
C ASP A 106 9.87 -11.09 48.32
N ILE A 107 10.38 -10.24 47.42
CA ILE A 107 10.33 -10.47 45.96
C ILE A 107 10.94 -11.82 45.55
N ASN A 108 12.01 -12.28 46.20
CA ASN A 108 12.59 -13.59 45.86
C ASN A 108 11.64 -14.73 46.22
N SER A 109 10.92 -14.57 47.33
CA SER A 109 9.89 -15.54 47.73
C SER A 109 8.65 -15.47 46.85
N LEU A 110 8.30 -14.30 46.31
CA LEU A 110 7.30 -14.17 45.25
C LEU A 110 7.71 -14.99 44.03
N LYS A 111 8.96 -14.83 43.57
CA LYS A 111 9.51 -15.55 42.41
C LYS A 111 9.43 -17.07 42.58
N GLU A 112 9.97 -17.56 43.70
CA GLU A 112 10.12 -18.99 43.94
C GLU A 112 8.80 -19.67 44.31
N LYS A 113 8.01 -19.09 45.22
CA LYS A 113 6.83 -19.77 45.78
C LYS A 113 5.60 -19.59 44.91
N LEU A 114 5.40 -18.42 44.29
CA LEU A 114 4.24 -18.12 43.45
C LEU A 114 4.51 -18.33 41.95
N ASN A 115 5.61 -19.01 41.60
CA ASN A 115 5.94 -19.46 40.24
C ASN A 115 6.02 -18.32 39.20
N PHE A 116 6.71 -17.23 39.54
CA PHE A 116 7.07 -16.20 38.57
C PHE A 116 8.42 -16.53 37.92
N LYS A 117 8.48 -16.43 36.60
CA LYS A 117 9.71 -16.55 35.81
C LYS A 117 10.68 -15.41 36.12
N VAL A 118 10.14 -14.19 36.22
CA VAL A 118 10.87 -12.97 36.55
C VAL A 118 10.10 -12.24 37.62
N ALA A 119 10.81 -11.79 38.65
CA ALA A 119 10.30 -10.86 39.64
C ALA A 119 11.51 -10.04 40.10
N ASP A 120 11.80 -8.99 39.35
CA ASP A 120 13.03 -8.22 39.51
C ASP A 120 12.67 -6.75 39.75
N PHE A 121 13.25 -6.15 40.79
CA PHE A 121 13.06 -4.75 41.13
C PHE A 121 14.27 -3.92 40.71
N ASP A 122 14.04 -2.87 39.93
CA ASP A 122 15.06 -1.89 39.57
C ASP A 122 14.99 -0.71 40.54
N PHE A 123 15.99 -0.64 41.43
CA PHE A 123 16.11 0.44 42.42
C PHE A 123 16.36 1.82 41.81
N SER A 124 16.93 1.90 40.60
CA SER A 124 17.20 3.18 39.93
C SER A 124 15.94 3.75 39.29
N LEU A 125 15.08 2.87 38.77
CA LEU A 125 13.84 3.24 38.09
C LEU A 125 12.60 3.09 38.98
N LEU A 126 12.75 2.59 40.21
CA LEU A 126 11.65 2.24 41.12
C LEU A 126 10.57 1.43 40.39
N THR A 127 11.01 0.41 39.64
CA THR A 127 10.12 -0.40 38.79
C THR A 127 10.22 -1.88 39.16
N LEU A 128 9.09 -2.51 39.44
CA LEU A 128 8.97 -3.96 39.62
C LEU A 128 8.48 -4.61 38.32
N THR A 129 9.30 -5.48 37.73
CA THR A 129 8.92 -6.26 36.55
C THR A 129 8.61 -7.69 36.93
N LEU A 130 7.38 -8.12 36.67
CA LEU A 130 6.89 -9.46 36.89
C LEU A 130 6.63 -10.17 35.56
N VAL A 131 7.00 -11.44 35.48
CA VAL A 131 6.64 -12.33 34.37
C VAL A 131 6.19 -13.67 34.98
N PRO A 132 4.90 -14.02 34.93
CA PRO A 132 4.41 -15.28 35.48
C PRO A 132 4.75 -16.47 34.54
N ASN A 133 4.77 -17.68 35.09
CA ASN A 133 4.81 -18.93 34.30
C ASN A 133 3.40 -19.55 34.10
N PHE A 134 2.36 -18.75 34.24
CA PHE A 134 0.95 -19.11 34.11
C PHE A 134 0.24 -18.03 33.30
N SER A 135 -0.89 -18.37 32.69
CA SER A 135 -1.70 -17.40 31.95
C SER A 135 -2.49 -16.50 32.90
N LEU A 136 -2.48 -15.20 32.63
CA LEU A 136 -3.29 -14.23 33.37
C LEU A 136 -4.73 -14.22 32.83
N PRO A 137 -5.74 -13.89 33.66
CA PRO A 137 -7.14 -13.84 33.24
C PRO A 137 -7.39 -13.00 31.97
N TYR A 138 -6.79 -11.81 31.85
CA TYR A 138 -6.92 -10.99 30.65
C TYR A 138 -6.36 -11.64 29.38
N GLU A 139 -5.28 -12.43 29.49
CA GLU A 139 -4.68 -13.12 28.34
C GLU A 139 -5.59 -14.23 27.81
N ILE A 140 -6.35 -14.87 28.70
CA ILE A 140 -7.34 -15.89 28.34
C ILE A 140 -8.52 -15.24 27.60
N ARG A 141 -8.96 -14.06 28.03
CA ARG A 141 -10.01 -13.27 27.35
C ARG A 141 -9.57 -12.88 25.93
N GLU A 142 -8.39 -12.28 25.79
CA GLU A 142 -7.84 -11.86 24.49
C GLU A 142 -7.63 -13.03 23.53
N LYS A 143 -7.11 -14.16 24.02
CA LYS A 143 -6.93 -15.35 23.20
C LYS A 143 -8.26 -15.89 22.64
N SER A 144 -9.32 -15.84 23.45
CA SER A 144 -10.67 -16.26 23.04
C SER A 144 -11.29 -15.32 22.00
N LYS A 145 -10.97 -14.02 22.09
CA LYS A 145 -11.34 -13.01 21.09
C LYS A 145 -10.61 -13.25 19.76
N ILE A 146 -9.30 -13.48 19.79
CA ILE A 146 -8.48 -13.75 18.60
C ILE A 146 -8.92 -15.05 17.89
N GLU A 147 -9.22 -16.12 18.61
CA GLU A 147 -9.70 -17.37 18.00
C GLU A 147 -11.07 -17.21 17.34
N ARG A 148 -11.99 -16.41 17.91
CA ARG A 148 -13.26 -16.07 17.26
C ARG A 148 -13.05 -15.25 15.99
N LEU A 149 -12.22 -14.20 16.04
CA LEU A 149 -11.87 -13.39 14.86
C LEU A 149 -11.23 -14.25 13.76
N ARG A 150 -10.37 -15.22 14.11
CA ARG A 150 -9.76 -16.14 13.15
C ARG A 150 -10.78 -17.07 12.48
N LEU A 151 -11.75 -17.58 13.24
CA LEU A 151 -12.82 -18.43 12.73
C LEU A 151 -13.80 -17.66 11.82
N ASP A 152 -13.97 -16.36 12.05
CA ASP A 152 -14.76 -15.47 11.19
C ASP A 152 -13.98 -15.05 9.93
N GLU A 153 -12.66 -14.80 10.05
CA GLU A 153 -11.77 -14.53 8.90
C GLU A 153 -11.68 -15.71 7.93
N GLU A 154 -11.71 -16.96 8.40
CA GLU A 154 -11.70 -18.16 7.53
C GLU A 154 -12.99 -18.32 6.69
N LYS A 155 -14.06 -17.54 6.97
CA LYS A 155 -15.33 -17.57 6.22
C LYS A 155 -15.50 -16.42 5.22
N LEU A 156 -14.69 -15.36 5.29
CA LEU A 156 -14.85 -14.18 4.44
C LEU A 156 -13.97 -14.28 3.19
N GLU A 157 -14.51 -14.84 2.09
CA GLU A 157 -14.12 -14.33 0.77
C GLU A 157 -14.46 -12.82 0.74
N GLU A 158 -13.63 -11.98 0.10
CA GLU A 158 -13.89 -10.53 0.01
C GLU A 158 -15.25 -10.26 -0.67
N GLU A 159 -16.32 -10.19 0.11
CA GLU A 159 -17.67 -9.99 -0.40
C GLU A 159 -17.78 -8.55 -0.93
N ILE A 160 -18.23 -8.43 -2.17
CA ILE A 160 -18.42 -7.15 -2.86
C ILE A 160 -19.89 -6.78 -2.72
N ASP A 161 -20.19 -5.73 -1.97
CA ASP A 161 -21.57 -5.31 -1.70
C ASP A 161 -22.29 -4.83 -2.96
N VAL A 162 -21.61 -4.05 -3.80
CA VAL A 162 -22.20 -3.47 -5.01
C VAL A 162 -21.28 -3.60 -6.23
N ASN A 163 -21.82 -4.08 -7.35
CA ASN A 163 -21.09 -4.21 -8.61
C ASN A 163 -21.73 -3.39 -9.72
N MET A 164 -20.96 -2.49 -10.35
CA MET A 164 -21.43 -1.73 -11.50
C MET A 164 -21.64 -2.64 -12.72
N THR A 165 -22.87 -2.71 -13.23
CA THR A 165 -23.21 -3.55 -14.39
C THR A 165 -22.72 -2.92 -15.70
N SER A 166 -22.29 -3.75 -16.68
CA SER A 166 -22.01 -3.26 -18.05
C SER A 166 -23.31 -2.88 -18.74
N LYS A 167 -23.30 -1.75 -19.45
CA LYS A 167 -24.44 -1.29 -20.26
C LYS A 167 -24.13 -1.39 -21.75
N ILE A 168 -25.16 -1.60 -22.57
CA ILE A 168 -25.03 -1.57 -24.03
C ILE A 168 -24.69 -0.16 -24.54
N PHE A 169 -25.19 0.86 -23.87
CA PHE A 169 -24.87 2.26 -24.12
C PHE A 169 -25.07 3.05 -22.84
N SER A 170 -24.18 4.00 -22.57
CA SER A 170 -24.41 5.11 -21.67
C SER A 170 -24.02 6.43 -22.35
N PRO A 171 -24.54 7.58 -21.89
CA PRO A 171 -24.06 8.87 -22.38
C PRO A 171 -22.59 9.14 -22.02
N GLY A 172 -22.11 8.64 -20.88
CA GLY A 172 -20.70 8.77 -20.47
C GLY A 172 -20.28 10.19 -20.09
N PHE A 173 -18.99 10.46 -20.28
CA PHE A 173 -18.32 11.69 -19.89
C PHE A 173 -17.61 12.33 -21.08
N LEU A 174 -17.75 13.65 -21.22
CA LEU A 174 -17.09 14.45 -22.24
C LEU A 174 -16.17 15.47 -21.56
N LYS A 175 -14.89 15.46 -21.93
CA LYS A 175 -13.91 16.46 -21.51
C LYS A 175 -13.53 17.31 -22.71
N ILE A 176 -13.54 18.62 -22.52
CA ILE A 176 -13.20 19.60 -23.55
C ILE A 176 -12.00 20.39 -23.07
N ASN A 177 -10.98 20.47 -23.93
CA ASN A 177 -9.71 21.14 -23.66
C ASN A 177 -9.50 22.22 -24.71
N TRP A 178 -9.47 23.48 -24.29
CA TRP A 178 -9.00 24.58 -25.13
C TRP A 178 -7.61 24.98 -24.66
N SER A 179 -6.65 25.12 -25.56
CA SER A 179 -5.31 25.52 -25.18
C SER A 179 -4.66 26.46 -26.19
N LYS A 180 -3.79 27.32 -25.68
CA LYS A 180 -2.95 28.20 -26.47
C LYS A 180 -1.53 28.15 -25.92
N SER A 181 -0.65 27.48 -26.65
CA SER A 181 0.72 27.17 -26.21
C SER A 181 1.67 28.37 -26.18
N ASP A 182 1.41 29.38 -27.01
CA ASP A 182 2.09 30.67 -26.94
C ASP A 182 1.07 31.79 -27.20
N LEU A 183 0.82 32.62 -26.18
CA LEU A 183 -0.10 33.75 -26.25
C LEU A 183 0.30 34.76 -27.35
N LYS A 184 1.58 34.84 -27.73
CA LYS A 184 2.06 35.70 -28.82
C LYS A 184 1.62 35.21 -30.21
N ASN A 185 1.44 33.91 -30.37
CA ASN A 185 1.00 33.32 -31.64
C ASN A 185 -0.52 33.38 -31.75
N SER A 186 -1.09 33.26 -32.96
CA SER A 186 -2.54 33.21 -33.15
C SER A 186 -3.14 31.80 -33.00
N ASN A 187 -2.30 30.77 -33.07
CA ASN A 187 -2.75 29.38 -33.10
C ASN A 187 -3.25 28.95 -31.71
N TYR A 188 -4.34 28.21 -31.70
CA TYR A 188 -4.92 27.57 -30.52
C TYR A 188 -5.32 26.14 -30.90
N ASN A 189 -5.51 25.29 -29.89
CA ASN A 189 -6.02 23.95 -30.06
C ASN A 189 -7.36 23.84 -29.33
N PHE A 190 -8.25 23.05 -29.92
CA PHE A 190 -9.49 22.63 -29.27
C PHE A 190 -9.58 21.12 -29.39
N GLU A 191 -9.49 20.44 -28.26
CA GLU A 191 -9.36 18.99 -28.14
C GLU A 191 -10.52 18.46 -27.29
N TYR A 192 -10.87 17.19 -27.50
CA TYR A 192 -11.88 16.51 -26.70
C TYR A 192 -11.40 15.12 -26.31
N GLU A 193 -11.92 14.65 -25.18
CA GLU A 193 -11.85 13.27 -24.75
C GLU A 193 -13.28 12.84 -24.40
N TYR A 194 -13.65 11.63 -24.77
CA TYR A 194 -14.98 11.08 -24.55
C TYR A 194 -14.84 9.63 -24.06
N GLY A 195 -15.36 9.36 -22.88
CA GLY A 195 -15.36 8.04 -22.27
C GLY A 195 -16.78 7.59 -22.01
N THR A 196 -17.14 6.38 -22.43
CA THR A 196 -18.50 5.84 -22.23
C THR A 196 -18.53 4.31 -22.19
N GLN A 197 -19.66 3.75 -21.73
CA GLN A 197 -19.95 2.33 -21.94
C GLN A 197 -20.63 2.15 -23.29
N PHE A 198 -20.10 1.26 -24.12
CA PHE A 198 -20.64 0.94 -25.43
C PHE A 198 -20.50 -0.56 -25.72
N LEU A 199 -21.59 -1.20 -26.17
CA LEU A 199 -21.65 -2.64 -26.44
C LEU A 199 -21.07 -3.49 -25.31
N TYR A 200 -21.36 -3.13 -24.05
CA TYR A 200 -20.88 -3.78 -22.83
C TYR A 200 -19.38 -3.65 -22.52
N GLY A 201 -18.62 -2.96 -23.39
CA GLY A 201 -17.23 -2.58 -23.17
C GLY A 201 -17.06 -1.09 -22.86
N ASP A 202 -15.82 -0.69 -22.63
CA ASP A 202 -15.42 0.67 -22.30
C ASP A 202 -14.89 1.34 -23.57
N LEU A 203 -15.62 2.32 -24.09
CA LEU A 203 -15.23 3.11 -25.26
C LEU A 203 -14.53 4.39 -24.80
N TYR A 204 -13.28 4.57 -25.22
CA TYR A 204 -12.54 5.82 -25.07
C TYR A 204 -12.24 6.39 -26.45
N LEU A 205 -12.51 7.68 -26.64
CA LEU A 205 -12.21 8.44 -27.85
C LEU A 205 -11.49 9.74 -27.46
N SER A 206 -10.50 10.14 -28.24
CA SER A 206 -9.90 11.46 -28.15
C SER A 206 -9.54 12.02 -29.51
N GLY A 207 -9.55 13.34 -29.63
CA GLY A 207 -9.26 13.99 -30.89
C GLY A 207 -9.14 15.51 -30.81
N GLU A 208 -8.79 16.07 -31.96
CA GLU A 208 -8.72 17.50 -32.19
C GLU A 208 -9.98 17.93 -32.97
N LEU A 209 -10.64 18.98 -32.52
CA LEU A 209 -11.69 19.69 -33.26
C LEU A 209 -11.09 20.86 -34.07
N TYR A 210 -10.04 21.49 -33.55
CA TYR A 210 -9.27 22.55 -34.20
C TYR A 210 -7.77 22.40 -33.85
N PRO A 211 -6.82 22.56 -34.79
CA PRO A 211 -6.96 23.16 -36.14
C PRO A 211 -7.51 22.25 -37.23
N LYS A 212 -7.55 20.93 -37.02
CA LYS A 212 -8.17 19.97 -37.94
C LYS A 212 -9.09 19.06 -37.15
N ASN A 213 -10.31 18.86 -37.65
CA ASN A 213 -11.22 17.88 -37.07
C ASN A 213 -10.70 16.46 -37.38
N LYS A 214 -10.15 15.78 -36.37
CA LYS A 214 -9.58 14.44 -36.48
C LYS A 214 -9.75 13.68 -35.15
N ILE A 215 -10.24 12.44 -35.24
CA ILE A 215 -10.08 11.46 -34.15
C ILE A 215 -8.62 11.03 -34.14
N VAL A 216 -7.94 11.26 -33.02
CA VAL A 216 -6.52 10.93 -32.85
C VAL A 216 -6.38 9.52 -32.30
N TYR A 217 -7.23 9.14 -31.35
CA TYR A 217 -7.21 7.84 -30.71
C TYR A 217 -8.64 7.38 -30.42
N GLY A 218 -8.91 6.10 -30.60
CA GLY A 218 -10.16 5.50 -30.16
C GLY A 218 -10.02 4.00 -29.92
N ASN A 219 -10.45 3.52 -28.76
CA ASN A 219 -10.51 2.10 -28.48
C ASN A 219 -11.75 1.68 -27.69
N LEU A 220 -12.15 0.44 -27.90
CA LEU A 220 -13.20 -0.25 -27.17
C LEU A 220 -12.57 -1.44 -26.45
N THR A 221 -12.60 -1.39 -25.12
CA THR A 221 -11.93 -2.38 -24.25
C THR A 221 -12.96 -3.25 -23.54
N TYR A 222 -12.73 -4.56 -23.57
CA TYR A 222 -13.47 -5.55 -22.78
C TYR A 222 -12.49 -6.17 -21.78
N SER A 223 -12.57 -5.71 -20.54
CA SER A 223 -11.68 -6.21 -19.48
C SER A 223 -12.05 -7.63 -19.05
N ASN A 224 -11.04 -8.46 -18.78
CA ASN A 224 -11.18 -9.88 -18.44
C ASN A 224 -12.07 -10.66 -19.43
N PHE A 225 -11.93 -10.35 -20.73
CA PHE A 225 -12.71 -10.97 -21.80
C PHE A 225 -12.47 -12.49 -21.89
N PHE A 226 -11.22 -12.92 -21.73
CA PHE A 226 -10.85 -14.34 -21.70
C PHE A 226 -9.77 -14.61 -20.66
N LYS A 227 -10.17 -15.26 -19.55
CA LYS A 227 -9.35 -15.40 -18.34
C LYS A 227 -8.91 -14.01 -17.86
N ASN A 228 -7.61 -13.75 -17.79
CA ASN A 228 -7.05 -12.46 -17.39
C ASN A 228 -6.75 -11.53 -18.58
N ASN A 229 -7.13 -11.89 -19.82
CA ASN A 229 -6.82 -11.08 -21.00
C ASN A 229 -7.94 -10.09 -21.32
N ASP A 230 -7.53 -8.88 -21.64
CA ASP A 230 -8.36 -7.81 -22.13
C ASP A 230 -8.42 -7.85 -23.67
N LEU A 231 -9.62 -7.72 -24.22
CA LEU A 231 -9.84 -7.54 -25.65
C LEU A 231 -9.97 -6.06 -25.97
N ILE A 232 -9.08 -5.53 -26.80
CA ILE A 232 -9.05 -4.14 -27.23
C ILE A 232 -9.30 -4.09 -28.74
N LEU A 233 -10.27 -3.29 -29.15
CA LEU A 233 -10.61 -3.00 -30.54
C LEU A 233 -10.34 -1.52 -30.82
N GLY A 234 -9.49 -1.21 -31.81
CA GLY A 234 -9.12 0.17 -32.14
C GLY A 234 -7.63 0.43 -31.87
N ASN A 235 -7.31 1.58 -31.29
CA ASN A 235 -5.94 2.00 -31.00
C ASN A 235 -5.34 1.24 -29.80
N PHE A 236 -4.12 0.75 -29.94
CA PHE A 236 -3.31 0.18 -28.85
C PHE A 236 -1.81 0.24 -29.17
N SER A 237 -0.98 0.19 -28.14
CA SER A 237 0.47 0.00 -28.29
C SER A 237 0.84 -1.49 -28.47
N MET A 238 1.53 -1.80 -29.57
CA MET A 238 1.95 -3.16 -29.93
C MET A 238 3.29 -3.53 -29.32
N ILE A 239 3.37 -4.76 -28.80
CA ILE A 239 4.51 -5.33 -28.11
C ILE A 239 5.49 -5.87 -29.15
N THR A 240 6.51 -5.09 -29.54
CA THR A 240 7.45 -5.48 -30.59
C THR A 240 8.88 -5.68 -30.09
N PRO A 241 9.70 -6.53 -30.76
CA PRO A 241 11.12 -6.63 -30.46
C PRO A 241 11.85 -5.30 -30.69
N HIS A 242 12.72 -4.91 -29.75
CA HIS A 242 13.40 -3.61 -29.79
C HIS A 242 14.43 -3.50 -30.92
N PHE A 243 15.08 -4.61 -31.32
CA PHE A 243 16.00 -4.64 -32.46
C PHE A 243 15.34 -4.31 -33.82
N ILE A 244 14.01 -4.22 -33.88
CA ILE A 244 13.27 -3.80 -35.06
C ILE A 244 12.80 -2.36 -34.86
N ASN A 245 13.35 -1.45 -35.66
CA ASN A 245 12.92 -0.05 -35.65
C ASN A 245 11.53 0.08 -36.31
N LEU A 246 10.46 0.10 -35.52
CA LEU A 246 9.09 0.28 -35.98
C LEU A 246 8.29 1.16 -35.01
N ASP A 247 7.28 1.84 -35.53
CA ASP A 247 6.31 2.58 -34.73
C ASP A 247 5.22 1.63 -34.19
N SER A 248 5.06 1.62 -32.87
CA SER A 248 4.25 0.68 -32.11
C SER A 248 2.77 1.10 -31.97
N GLU A 249 2.37 2.28 -32.45
CA GLU A 249 0.97 2.72 -32.41
C GLU A 249 0.14 1.99 -33.47
N ILE A 250 -0.73 1.07 -33.07
CA ILE A 250 -1.53 0.24 -33.98
C ILE A 250 -3.02 0.56 -33.87
N ILE A 251 -3.72 0.53 -35.00
CA ILE A 251 -5.18 0.41 -35.07
C ILE A 251 -5.52 -1.01 -35.50
N GLY A 252 -6.22 -1.76 -34.65
CA GLY A 252 -6.59 -3.15 -34.94
C GLY A 252 -7.26 -3.87 -33.77
N ILE A 253 -6.83 -5.10 -33.52
CA ILE A 253 -7.33 -5.98 -32.45
C ILE A 253 -6.15 -6.42 -31.59
N SER A 254 -6.30 -6.30 -30.27
CA SER A 254 -5.34 -6.80 -29.28
C SER A 254 -6.06 -7.66 -28.23
N LEU A 255 -5.49 -8.81 -27.91
CA LEU A 255 -5.86 -9.65 -26.76
C LEU A 255 -4.60 -9.84 -25.91
N LYS A 256 -4.54 -9.25 -24.72
CA LYS A 256 -3.34 -9.26 -23.84
C LYS A 256 -3.70 -9.09 -22.37
N GLU A 257 -2.79 -9.47 -21.46
CA GLU A 257 -2.96 -9.37 -20.00
C GLU A 257 -2.47 -8.03 -19.41
N GLU A 258 -1.49 -7.36 -20.00
CA GLU A 258 -0.87 -6.16 -19.40
C GLU A 258 -0.71 -4.97 -20.36
N ASP A 259 -0.79 -3.75 -19.79
CA ASP A 259 -0.79 -2.48 -20.52
C ASP A 259 0.52 -1.72 -20.57
N THR A 260 1.50 -2.09 -19.74
CA THR A 260 2.86 -1.56 -19.75
C THR A 260 3.83 -2.64 -20.15
N TYR A 261 4.85 -2.30 -20.92
CA TYR A 261 5.92 -3.24 -21.22
C TYR A 261 7.27 -2.55 -21.36
N MET A 262 8.31 -3.33 -21.07
CA MET A 262 9.71 -2.97 -21.18
C MET A 262 10.43 -3.95 -22.09
N THR A 263 11.38 -3.40 -22.82
CA THR A 263 12.34 -4.15 -23.63
C THR A 263 13.74 -3.69 -23.27
N ARG A 264 14.65 -4.62 -22.98
CA ARG A 264 16.09 -4.37 -22.81
C ARG A 264 16.81 -4.99 -24.00
N ASP A 265 17.60 -4.20 -24.72
CA ASP A 265 18.36 -4.67 -25.89
C ASP A 265 19.56 -3.74 -26.13
N GLY A 266 20.75 -4.30 -26.28
CA GLY A 266 21.96 -3.55 -26.63
C GLY A 266 22.37 -2.44 -25.64
N GLY A 267 21.99 -2.58 -24.36
CA GLY A 267 22.27 -1.64 -23.27
C GLY A 267 21.28 -0.48 -23.13
N ILE A 268 20.17 -0.51 -23.87
CA ILE A 268 19.09 0.49 -23.80
C ILE A 268 17.85 -0.18 -23.22
N THR A 269 17.30 0.41 -22.16
CA THR A 269 16.00 0.03 -21.59
C THR A 269 14.95 0.97 -22.13
N THR A 270 14.01 0.45 -22.92
CA THR A 270 12.85 1.22 -23.43
C THR A 270 11.60 0.77 -22.70
N ILE A 271 10.89 1.72 -22.11
CA ILE A 271 9.66 1.48 -21.35
C ILE A 271 8.54 2.23 -22.04
N LYS A 272 7.50 1.50 -22.46
CA LYS A 272 6.34 2.05 -23.16
C LYS A 272 5.06 1.67 -22.43
N GLY A 273 4.07 2.55 -22.49
CA GLY A 273 2.77 2.28 -21.90
C GLY A 273 1.76 3.38 -22.16
N GLU A 274 0.59 3.20 -21.55
CA GLU A 274 -0.53 4.11 -21.64
C GLU A 274 -0.91 4.65 -20.25
N ALA A 275 -1.13 5.96 -20.15
CA ALA A 275 -1.58 6.68 -18.96
C ALA A 275 -2.48 7.86 -19.38
N GLU A 276 -3.77 7.79 -19.07
CA GLU A 276 -4.76 8.78 -19.50
C GLU A 276 -4.78 10.00 -18.57
N ASN A 277 -4.65 11.23 -19.11
CA ASN A 277 -4.74 12.47 -18.33
C ASN A 277 -3.74 12.54 -17.15
N ALA A 278 -2.59 11.88 -17.30
CA ALA A 278 -1.47 11.99 -16.38
C ALA A 278 -0.84 13.39 -16.45
N GLN A 279 -0.58 14.00 -15.29
CA GLN A 279 0.13 15.27 -15.18
C GLN A 279 1.64 15.05 -15.34
N VAL A 280 2.18 14.08 -14.60
CA VAL A 280 3.59 13.69 -14.61
C VAL A 280 3.66 12.18 -14.51
N ILE A 281 4.55 11.59 -15.30
CA ILE A 281 4.94 10.19 -15.12
C ILE A 281 6.39 10.21 -14.67
N GLU A 282 6.63 9.70 -13.48
CA GLU A 282 7.92 9.58 -12.86
C GLU A 282 8.39 8.13 -12.99
N LEU A 283 9.55 7.92 -13.57
CA LEU A 283 10.17 6.62 -13.72
C LEU A 283 11.19 6.43 -12.61
N TYR A 284 10.93 5.48 -11.75
CA TYR A 284 11.82 5.06 -10.69
C TYR A 284 12.54 3.77 -11.07
N ARG A 285 13.78 3.64 -10.64
CA ARG A 285 14.48 2.36 -10.49
C ARG A 285 14.70 2.14 -9.02
N GLU A 286 14.21 1.03 -8.48
CA GLU A 286 14.18 0.79 -7.03
C GLU A 286 13.53 2.00 -6.31
N PHE A 287 14.34 2.88 -5.70
CA PHE A 287 13.92 4.09 -4.99
C PHE A 287 14.43 5.40 -5.63
N THR A 288 15.10 5.33 -6.78
CA THR A 288 15.68 6.49 -7.48
C THR A 288 14.77 6.94 -8.60
N LEU A 289 14.33 8.20 -8.58
CA LEU A 289 13.75 8.84 -9.75
C LEU A 289 14.82 8.94 -10.85
N ILE A 290 14.68 8.15 -11.91
CA ILE A 290 15.62 8.09 -13.05
C ILE A 290 15.27 9.16 -14.07
N ASP A 291 14.00 9.30 -14.37
CA ASP A 291 13.50 10.26 -15.35
C ASP A 291 12.06 10.61 -15.03
N TYR A 292 11.56 11.71 -15.58
CA TYR A 292 10.16 12.05 -15.53
C TYR A 292 9.74 12.79 -16.78
N ILE A 293 8.51 12.55 -17.22
CA ILE A 293 7.93 13.24 -18.37
C ILE A 293 6.61 13.89 -18.00
N TYR A 294 6.28 14.97 -18.71
CA TYR A 294 4.93 15.54 -18.75
C TYR A 294 4.28 15.01 -20.03
N PRO A 295 3.47 13.93 -19.96
CA PRO A 295 2.92 13.30 -21.15
C PRO A 295 1.99 14.29 -21.87
N LYS A 296 2.11 14.36 -23.20
CA LYS A 296 1.25 15.19 -24.05
C LYS A 296 0.06 14.40 -24.63
N SER A 297 0.08 13.09 -24.47
CA SER A 297 -0.91 12.15 -24.98
C SER A 297 -1.04 10.99 -24.00
N LYS A 298 -1.98 10.08 -24.27
CA LYS A 298 -2.13 8.84 -23.48
C LYS A 298 -0.89 7.95 -23.55
N TYR A 299 -0.09 8.02 -24.62
CA TYR A 299 1.14 7.23 -24.75
C TYR A 299 2.33 7.91 -24.08
N PHE A 300 3.16 7.10 -23.44
CA PHE A 300 4.48 7.51 -22.96
C PHE A 300 5.56 6.54 -23.38
N GLU A 301 6.78 7.08 -23.52
CA GLU A 301 7.99 6.31 -23.77
C GLU A 301 9.14 6.89 -22.94
N PHE A 302 9.80 6.04 -22.17
CA PHE A 302 11.12 6.33 -21.59
C PHE A 302 12.18 5.55 -22.35
N LYS A 303 13.30 6.20 -22.67
CA LYS A 303 14.50 5.56 -23.21
C LYS A 303 15.67 5.79 -22.27
N ILE A 304 16.14 4.72 -21.65
CA ILE A 304 17.21 4.76 -20.65
C ILE A 304 18.45 4.11 -21.27
N PHE A 305 19.51 4.89 -21.40
CA PHE A 305 20.78 4.46 -22.01
C PHE A 305 21.80 4.11 -20.94
N ASP A 306 21.43 3.28 -19.96
CA ASP A 306 22.26 3.07 -18.77
C ASP A 306 23.05 1.76 -18.76
N GLY A 307 22.74 0.81 -19.66
CA GLY A 307 23.43 -0.48 -19.76
C GLY A 307 23.21 -1.39 -18.54
N ILE A 308 22.22 -1.07 -17.70
CA ILE A 308 21.96 -1.75 -16.43
C ILE A 308 20.93 -2.86 -16.63
N LEU A 309 21.26 -4.06 -16.16
CA LEU A 309 20.44 -5.25 -16.37
C LEU A 309 19.61 -5.65 -15.15
N ASN A 310 20.07 -5.32 -13.95
CA ASN A 310 19.56 -5.84 -12.67
C ASN A 310 18.52 -4.92 -12.01
N SER A 311 17.82 -4.11 -12.79
CA SER A 311 16.94 -3.06 -12.30
C SER A 311 15.46 -3.38 -12.48
N ASP A 312 14.71 -3.36 -11.38
CA ASP A 312 13.25 -3.22 -11.43
C ASP A 312 12.91 -1.73 -11.61
N TYR A 313 11.96 -1.46 -12.51
CA TYR A 313 11.44 -0.11 -12.73
C TYR A 313 10.00 0.01 -12.22
N ILE A 314 9.71 1.14 -11.60
CA ILE A 314 8.38 1.49 -11.09
C ILE A 314 8.01 2.83 -11.71
N LEU A 315 6.83 2.92 -12.30
CA LEU A 315 6.25 4.19 -12.73
C LEU A 315 5.39 4.73 -11.60
N LYS A 316 5.60 5.98 -11.19
CA LYS A 316 4.62 6.74 -10.40
C LYS A 316 3.94 7.74 -11.32
N ILE A 317 2.67 7.51 -11.59
CA ILE A 317 1.85 8.34 -12.45
C ILE A 317 1.05 9.28 -11.55
N TYR A 318 1.34 10.57 -11.64
CA TYR A 318 0.63 11.63 -10.94
C TYR A 318 -0.45 12.17 -11.85
N TYR A 319 -1.70 12.10 -11.41
CA TYR A 319 -2.85 12.64 -12.13
C TYR A 319 -3.22 14.03 -11.62
N ASN A 320 -3.87 14.84 -12.48
CA ASN A 320 -4.28 16.20 -12.12
C ASN A 320 -5.28 16.22 -10.93
N ASP A 321 -5.99 15.11 -10.69
CA ASP A 321 -6.96 14.95 -9.59
C ASP A 321 -6.31 14.56 -8.25
N GLY A 322 -4.97 14.59 -8.18
CA GLY A 322 -4.18 14.27 -6.99
C GLY A 322 -3.97 12.77 -6.77
N ARG A 323 -4.53 11.89 -7.62
CA ARG A 323 -4.26 10.45 -7.55
C ARG A 323 -2.81 10.16 -7.96
N ILE A 324 -2.19 9.23 -7.23
CA ILE A 324 -0.90 8.65 -7.59
C ILE A 324 -1.14 7.18 -7.87
N GLU A 325 -0.78 6.74 -9.07
CA GLU A 325 -0.79 5.33 -9.44
C GLU A 325 0.63 4.83 -9.56
N GLU A 326 0.97 3.81 -8.79
CA GLU A 326 2.24 3.10 -8.94
C GLU A 326 2.03 1.88 -9.85
N LYS A 327 2.74 1.83 -10.98
CA LYS A 327 2.75 0.66 -11.88
C LYS A 327 4.13 0.05 -11.89
N LYS A 328 4.23 -1.25 -11.62
CA LYS A 328 5.45 -1.99 -11.92
C LYS A 328 5.63 -2.03 -13.43
N VAL A 329 6.85 -1.79 -13.90
CA VAL A 329 7.18 -1.93 -15.31
C VAL A 329 7.44 -3.40 -15.60
N PHE A 330 6.53 -3.99 -16.36
CA PHE A 330 6.67 -5.37 -16.80
C PHE A 330 7.67 -5.48 -17.93
N SER A 331 8.65 -6.38 -17.86
CA SER A 331 9.50 -6.69 -19.02
C SER A 331 9.03 -7.96 -19.70
N LEU A 332 9.00 -7.97 -21.03
CA LEU A 332 8.90 -9.23 -21.75
C LEU A 332 10.01 -10.18 -21.31
N THR A 333 11.23 -9.69 -21.06
CA THR A 333 12.38 -10.51 -20.61
C THR A 333 12.26 -11.05 -19.19
N ASP A 334 11.42 -10.42 -18.36
CA ASP A 334 11.29 -10.69 -16.93
C ASP A 334 9.94 -11.40 -16.66
N MET A 335 9.49 -12.22 -17.61
CA MET A 335 8.30 -13.04 -17.41
C MET A 335 8.50 -14.01 -16.25
N ASP A 336 7.58 -13.94 -15.29
CA ASP A 336 7.46 -14.95 -14.25
C ASP A 336 7.13 -16.31 -14.86
N ILE A 337 7.63 -17.36 -14.22
CA ILE A 337 7.26 -18.72 -14.58
C ILE A 337 5.77 -18.91 -14.32
N LEU A 338 5.09 -19.46 -15.31
CA LEU A 338 3.70 -19.86 -15.20
C LEU A 338 3.62 -21.15 -14.38
N GLU A 339 2.69 -21.19 -13.44
CA GLU A 339 2.34 -22.42 -12.72
C GLU A 339 1.92 -23.51 -13.71
N LYS A 340 2.06 -24.77 -13.31
CA LYS A 340 1.70 -25.91 -14.14
C LYS A 340 0.26 -25.81 -14.64
N GLY A 341 0.09 -25.89 -15.96
CA GLY A 341 -1.21 -25.83 -16.63
C GLY A 341 -1.76 -24.43 -16.85
N LYS A 342 -1.12 -23.37 -16.34
CA LYS A 342 -1.45 -21.99 -16.68
C LYS A 342 -0.91 -21.62 -18.06
N ASN A 343 -1.60 -20.72 -18.72
CA ASN A 343 -1.21 -20.21 -20.02
C ASN A 343 -1.36 -18.69 -20.07
N ARG A 344 -0.51 -18.05 -20.86
CA ARG A 344 -0.59 -16.62 -21.18
C ARG A 344 -0.59 -16.49 -22.70
N THR A 345 -1.43 -15.61 -23.23
CA THR A 345 -1.59 -15.46 -24.68
C THR A 345 -1.64 -13.99 -25.03
N SER A 346 -0.86 -13.60 -26.04
CA SER A 346 -0.86 -12.26 -26.60
C SER A 346 -1.11 -12.36 -28.10
N ILE A 347 -2.16 -11.72 -28.59
CA ILE A 347 -2.47 -11.66 -30.03
C ILE A 347 -2.72 -10.21 -30.37
N GLN A 348 -1.93 -9.66 -31.28
CA GLN A 348 -2.00 -8.27 -31.70
C GLN A 348 -1.89 -8.20 -33.21
N VAL A 349 -2.93 -7.69 -33.86
CA VAL A 349 -2.98 -7.56 -35.33
C VAL A 349 -3.59 -6.24 -35.71
N GLY A 350 -3.03 -5.58 -36.72
CA GLY A 350 -3.57 -4.31 -37.17
C GLY A 350 -2.69 -3.60 -38.18
N LYS A 351 -2.89 -2.30 -38.29
CA LYS A 351 -2.06 -1.41 -39.12
C LYS A 351 -1.48 -0.33 -38.24
N ASN A 352 -0.24 0.03 -38.53
CA ASN A 352 0.39 1.18 -37.90
C ASN A 352 -0.43 2.46 -38.19
N SER A 353 -0.64 3.26 -37.16
CA SER A 353 -1.52 4.43 -37.17
C SER A 353 -1.01 5.56 -38.05
N ASN A 354 0.32 5.64 -38.24
CA ASN A 354 1.00 6.72 -38.95
C ASN A 354 1.28 6.38 -40.42
N ASN A 355 1.85 5.22 -40.71
CA ASN A 355 2.24 4.80 -42.07
C ASN A 355 1.30 3.76 -42.71
N GLY A 356 0.37 3.17 -41.95
CA GLY A 356 -0.60 2.18 -42.45
C GLY A 356 -0.05 0.78 -42.70
N ASN A 357 1.22 0.53 -42.35
CA ASN A 357 1.86 -0.77 -42.56
C ASN A 357 1.19 -1.86 -41.72
N PRO A 358 0.86 -3.03 -42.30
CA PRO A 358 0.30 -4.14 -41.54
C PRO A 358 1.33 -4.70 -40.56
N GLN A 359 0.88 -4.95 -39.34
CA GLN A 359 1.69 -5.52 -38.26
C GLN A 359 0.89 -6.67 -37.62
N GLY A 360 1.58 -7.75 -37.24
CA GLY A 360 0.96 -8.87 -36.54
C GLY A 360 1.94 -9.63 -35.66
N ILE A 361 1.55 -9.87 -34.41
CA ILE A 361 2.24 -10.73 -33.45
C ILE A 361 1.22 -11.65 -32.80
N SER A 362 1.58 -12.91 -32.67
CA SER A 362 0.86 -13.89 -31.85
C SER A 362 1.88 -14.64 -31.02
N HIS A 363 1.63 -14.75 -29.73
CA HIS A 363 2.52 -15.39 -28.78
C HIS A 363 1.73 -16.16 -27.72
N ILE A 364 2.13 -17.39 -27.42
CA ILE A 364 1.50 -18.23 -26.41
C ILE A 364 2.59 -18.80 -25.50
N TYR A 365 2.38 -18.67 -24.20
CA TYR A 365 3.20 -19.27 -23.15
C TYR A 365 2.39 -20.33 -22.41
N TYR A 366 3.05 -21.41 -22.00
CA TYR A 366 2.45 -22.50 -21.25
C TYR A 366 3.38 -23.03 -20.16
N GLY A 367 2.89 -23.09 -18.92
CA GLY A 367 3.58 -23.70 -17.80
C GLY A 367 3.53 -25.22 -17.89
N LEU A 368 4.61 -25.86 -18.33
CA LEU A 368 4.72 -27.32 -18.39
C LEU A 368 4.84 -27.93 -16.98
N THR A 369 5.54 -27.22 -16.09
CA THR A 369 5.70 -27.53 -14.66
C THR A 369 5.80 -26.21 -13.90
N ASP A 370 5.75 -26.24 -12.56
CA ASP A 370 5.91 -25.04 -11.72
C ASP A 370 7.31 -24.39 -11.82
N ASN A 371 8.23 -25.00 -12.58
CA ASN A 371 9.61 -24.58 -12.77
C ASN A 371 9.96 -24.32 -14.24
N LEU A 372 9.07 -24.62 -15.19
CA LEU A 372 9.36 -24.60 -16.62
C LEU A 372 8.16 -24.07 -17.41
N THR A 373 8.38 -22.95 -18.08
CA THR A 373 7.44 -22.36 -19.05
C THR A 373 8.06 -22.40 -20.44
N VAL A 374 7.26 -22.76 -21.43
CA VAL A 374 7.66 -22.71 -22.85
C VAL A 374 6.78 -21.71 -23.59
N GLY A 375 7.38 -21.00 -24.55
CA GLY A 375 6.71 -20.02 -25.39
C GLY A 375 6.85 -20.35 -26.86
N LEU A 376 5.81 -20.05 -27.63
CA LEU A 376 5.81 -20.11 -29.09
C LEU A 376 5.18 -18.85 -29.64
N GLY A 377 5.86 -18.23 -30.60
CA GLY A 377 5.43 -16.99 -31.22
C GLY A 377 5.57 -16.97 -32.74
N ALA A 378 4.77 -16.14 -33.38
CA ALA A 378 4.85 -15.82 -34.79
C ALA A 378 4.68 -14.32 -34.98
N MET A 379 5.57 -13.72 -35.77
CA MET A 379 5.59 -12.28 -36.02
C MET A 379 5.65 -12.00 -37.52
N ASN A 380 4.88 -11.02 -37.96
CA ASN A 380 4.95 -10.45 -39.30
C ASN A 380 4.97 -8.93 -39.17
N LEU A 381 6.16 -8.36 -39.32
CA LEU A 381 6.45 -6.97 -38.99
C LEU A 381 7.04 -6.23 -40.18
N ILE A 382 6.79 -4.92 -40.25
CA ILE A 382 7.39 -4.02 -41.24
C ILE A 382 8.08 -2.88 -40.50
N SER A 383 9.39 -2.72 -40.72
CA SER A 383 10.17 -1.65 -40.10
C SER A 383 9.88 -0.29 -40.72
N SER A 384 10.31 0.78 -40.04
CA SER A 384 10.24 2.15 -40.53
C SER A 384 10.99 2.37 -41.86
N ASN A 385 11.92 1.48 -42.21
CA ASN A 385 12.64 1.48 -43.49
C ASN A 385 12.00 0.55 -44.54
N GLU A 386 10.73 0.17 -44.37
CA GLU A 386 9.96 -0.70 -45.27
C GLU A 386 10.50 -2.14 -45.40
N LYS A 387 11.33 -2.58 -44.46
CA LYS A 387 11.85 -3.96 -44.45
C LYS A 387 10.88 -4.90 -43.74
N LYS A 388 10.62 -6.05 -44.37
CA LYS A 388 9.67 -7.06 -43.88
C LYS A 388 10.39 -8.13 -43.07
N TYR A 389 9.85 -8.43 -41.90
CA TYR A 389 10.37 -9.41 -40.95
C TYR A 389 9.32 -10.49 -40.68
N ARG A 390 9.68 -11.76 -40.87
CA ARG A 390 8.80 -12.91 -40.57
C ARG A 390 9.50 -13.88 -39.63
N PHE A 391 9.21 -13.73 -38.35
CA PHE A 391 9.84 -14.53 -37.29
C PHE A 391 8.94 -15.63 -36.78
N LEU A 392 9.54 -16.79 -36.49
CA LEU A 392 9.03 -17.75 -35.54
C LEU A 392 9.87 -17.62 -34.25
N GLU A 393 9.19 -17.45 -33.12
CA GLU A 393 9.79 -17.26 -31.81
C GLU A 393 9.60 -18.53 -30.97
N ASN A 394 10.64 -18.93 -30.25
CA ASN A 394 10.58 -20.03 -29.28
C ASN A 394 11.22 -19.58 -27.98
N ASP A 395 10.52 -19.77 -26.86
CA ASP A 395 11.00 -19.44 -25.52
C ASP A 395 11.11 -20.66 -24.64
N ILE A 396 12.15 -20.65 -23.80
CA ILE A 396 12.31 -21.57 -22.68
C ILE A 396 12.63 -20.73 -21.44
N ILE A 397 11.77 -20.80 -20.44
CA ILE A 397 11.94 -20.12 -19.15
C ILE A 397 11.99 -21.18 -18.07
N PHE A 398 13.11 -21.27 -17.36
CA PHE A 398 13.36 -22.29 -16.35
C PHE A 398 13.82 -21.68 -15.03
N ASN A 399 13.19 -22.07 -13.92
CA ASN A 399 13.57 -21.66 -12.57
C ASN A 399 13.98 -22.87 -11.75
N THR A 400 15.19 -22.82 -11.20
CA THR A 400 15.72 -23.91 -10.37
C THR A 400 14.94 -24.11 -9.07
N GLN A 401 14.19 -23.11 -8.59
CA GLN A 401 13.50 -23.05 -7.29
C GLN A 401 14.39 -23.40 -6.09
N HIS A 402 15.71 -23.27 -6.23
CA HIS A 402 16.64 -23.58 -5.15
C HIS A 402 16.51 -22.56 -4.03
N LYS A 403 16.25 -22.98 -2.78
CA LYS A 403 15.99 -22.07 -1.65
C LYS A 403 17.11 -21.06 -1.37
N THR A 404 18.37 -21.45 -1.61
CA THR A 404 19.54 -20.60 -1.31
C THR A 404 20.03 -19.80 -2.51
N PHE A 405 19.80 -20.32 -3.72
CA PHE A 405 20.39 -19.81 -4.97
C PHE A 405 19.38 -19.90 -6.12
N PRO A 406 18.19 -19.31 -5.98
CA PRO A 406 17.18 -19.41 -7.02
C PRO A 406 17.74 -18.77 -8.28
N THR A 407 17.65 -19.50 -9.38
CA THR A 407 18.21 -19.11 -10.68
C THR A 407 17.11 -19.21 -11.72
N LEU A 408 16.85 -18.11 -12.41
CA LEU A 408 15.94 -18.02 -13.54
C LEU A 408 16.77 -17.96 -14.83
N ILE A 409 16.45 -18.81 -15.79
CA ILE A 409 17.09 -18.89 -17.10
C ILE A 409 16.02 -18.65 -18.14
N THR A 410 16.20 -17.64 -18.97
CA THR A 410 15.31 -17.29 -20.09
C THR A 410 16.10 -17.38 -21.38
N TYR A 411 15.68 -18.26 -22.28
CA TYR A 411 16.24 -18.39 -23.63
C TYR A 411 15.17 -18.09 -24.66
N ARG A 412 15.48 -17.21 -25.61
CA ARG A 412 14.63 -16.86 -26.75
C ARG A 412 15.35 -17.07 -28.05
N ASN A 413 14.68 -17.68 -29.01
CA ASN A 413 15.18 -17.82 -30.37
C ASN A 413 14.19 -17.19 -31.35
N PHE A 414 14.69 -16.30 -32.20
CA PHE A 414 13.96 -15.69 -33.31
C PHE A 414 14.49 -16.25 -34.63
N PHE A 415 13.70 -17.11 -35.28
CA PHE A 415 14.02 -17.69 -36.57
C PHE A 415 13.36 -16.89 -37.69
N GLU A 416 14.16 -16.23 -38.54
CA GLU A 416 13.66 -15.52 -39.72
C GLU A 416 13.40 -16.52 -40.85
N THR A 417 12.14 -16.62 -41.26
CA THR A 417 11.66 -17.71 -42.12
C THR A 417 12.12 -17.62 -43.58
N LYS A 418 12.43 -16.42 -44.08
CA LYS A 418 12.80 -16.17 -45.49
C LYS A 418 14.29 -16.37 -45.70
N GLU A 419 15.12 -15.75 -44.88
CA GLU A 419 16.58 -15.84 -44.95
C GLU A 419 17.11 -17.10 -44.22
N LYS A 420 16.27 -17.76 -43.42
CA LYS A 420 16.60 -18.96 -42.63
C LYS A 420 17.73 -18.72 -41.64
N GLU A 421 17.71 -17.56 -41.00
CA GLU A 421 18.73 -17.14 -40.04
C GLU A 421 18.14 -17.07 -38.62
N ASN A 422 19.00 -17.29 -37.62
CA ASN A 422 18.60 -17.27 -36.21
C ASN A 422 19.23 -16.06 -35.51
N SER A 423 18.41 -15.35 -34.75
CA SER A 423 18.85 -14.48 -33.67
C SER A 423 18.46 -15.11 -32.33
N TYR A 424 19.19 -14.85 -31.26
CA TYR A 424 18.82 -15.34 -29.93
C TYR A 424 19.15 -14.36 -28.81
N ASN A 425 18.44 -14.51 -27.70
CA ASN A 425 18.66 -13.81 -26.44
C ASN A 425 18.70 -14.85 -25.31
N LEU A 426 19.70 -14.77 -24.44
CA LEU A 426 19.87 -15.62 -23.26
C LEU A 426 20.05 -14.73 -22.03
N ILE A 427 19.21 -14.92 -21.02
CA ILE A 427 19.27 -14.24 -19.73
C ILE A 427 19.39 -15.28 -18.62
N ILE A 428 20.29 -15.03 -17.68
CA ILE A 428 20.45 -15.84 -16.47
C ILE A 428 20.47 -14.88 -15.28
N ASP A 429 19.44 -14.98 -14.44
CA ASP A 429 19.26 -14.16 -13.23
C ASP A 429 19.37 -15.08 -12.02
N GLN A 430 20.40 -14.88 -11.19
CA GLN A 430 20.66 -15.69 -10.00
C GLN A 430 20.72 -14.82 -8.74
N LYS A 431 19.90 -15.17 -7.73
CA LYS A 431 20.00 -14.54 -6.41
C LYS A 431 20.95 -15.34 -5.52
N LEU A 432 21.94 -14.68 -4.95
CA LEU A 432 22.91 -15.22 -3.99
C LEU A 432 22.73 -14.49 -2.65
N LYS A 433 21.84 -14.98 -1.79
CA LYS A 433 21.40 -14.27 -0.56
C LYS A 433 20.86 -12.86 -0.89
N SER A 434 21.63 -11.80 -0.59
CA SER A 434 21.27 -10.40 -0.87
C SER A 434 21.90 -9.85 -2.16
N TYR A 435 22.72 -10.64 -2.85
CA TYR A 435 23.34 -10.26 -4.12
C TYR A 435 22.52 -10.79 -5.30
N SER A 436 22.46 -10.03 -6.38
CA SER A 436 21.84 -10.42 -7.66
C SER A 436 22.93 -10.46 -8.73
N LEU A 437 23.11 -11.62 -9.35
CA LEU A 437 23.99 -11.82 -10.49
C LEU A 437 23.13 -11.93 -11.75
N LYS A 438 23.49 -11.18 -12.80
CA LYS A 438 22.81 -11.23 -14.09
C LYS A 438 23.79 -11.39 -15.23
N PHE A 439 23.47 -12.29 -16.14
CA PHE A 439 24.17 -12.51 -17.39
C PHE A 439 23.16 -12.36 -18.53
N LEU A 440 23.48 -11.53 -19.52
CA LEU A 440 22.72 -11.34 -20.74
C LEU A 440 23.64 -11.57 -21.94
N GLN A 441 23.16 -12.33 -22.92
CA GLN A 441 23.80 -12.48 -24.22
C GLN A 441 22.77 -12.38 -25.33
N GLU A 442 23.05 -11.51 -26.30
CA GLU A 442 22.24 -11.29 -27.50
C GLU A 442 23.10 -11.49 -28.72
N LYS A 443 22.59 -12.24 -29.70
CA LYS A 443 23.24 -12.43 -30.98
C LYS A 443 22.23 -12.27 -32.11
N TYR A 444 22.56 -11.38 -33.03
CA TYR A 444 21.71 -11.04 -34.16
C TYR A 444 22.21 -11.68 -35.45
N SER A 445 21.28 -12.14 -36.27
CA SER A 445 21.55 -12.65 -37.61
C SER A 445 22.00 -11.52 -38.57
N PRO A 446 22.74 -11.83 -39.65
CA PRO A 446 23.08 -10.88 -40.71
C PRO A 446 21.89 -10.08 -41.23
N PHE A 447 20.75 -10.73 -41.42
CA PHE A 447 19.53 -10.06 -41.82
C PHE A 447 19.12 -8.99 -40.82
N VAL A 448 19.17 -9.25 -39.51
CA VAL A 448 18.80 -8.27 -38.48
C VAL A 448 19.87 -7.18 -38.34
N PHE A 449 21.15 -7.54 -38.23
CA PHE A 449 22.19 -6.56 -37.92
C PHE A 449 22.56 -5.61 -39.07
N ASN A 450 22.20 -5.96 -40.31
CA ASN A 450 22.34 -5.04 -41.44
C ASN A 450 21.50 -3.77 -41.28
N GLU A 451 20.43 -3.79 -40.48
CA GLU A 451 19.63 -2.59 -40.18
C GLU A 451 19.99 -1.98 -38.83
N ASN A 452 20.10 -2.79 -37.76
CA ASN A 452 20.31 -2.28 -36.40
C ASN A 452 21.78 -1.99 -36.05
N LYS A 453 22.73 -2.42 -36.90
CA LYS A 453 24.20 -2.32 -36.75
C LYS A 453 24.81 -3.10 -35.58
N ILE A 454 24.03 -3.78 -34.74
CA ILE A 454 24.50 -4.52 -33.56
C ILE A 454 24.52 -6.01 -33.89
N LYS A 455 25.68 -6.64 -33.81
CA LYS A 455 25.88 -8.06 -34.13
C LYS A 455 25.77 -8.95 -32.90
N GLU A 456 26.39 -8.51 -31.81
CA GLU A 456 26.44 -9.24 -30.54
C GLU A 456 26.52 -8.25 -29.38
N TYR A 457 25.83 -8.58 -28.29
CA TYR A 457 25.90 -7.86 -27.03
C TYR A 457 26.00 -8.87 -25.89
N THR A 458 26.97 -8.68 -25.01
CA THR A 458 27.14 -9.49 -23.81
C THR A 458 27.27 -8.57 -22.61
N SER A 459 26.58 -8.89 -21.53
CA SER A 459 26.67 -8.11 -20.30
C SER A 459 26.57 -8.99 -19.06
N ILE A 460 27.38 -8.64 -18.07
CA ILE A 460 27.47 -9.32 -16.78
C ILE A 460 27.41 -8.26 -15.70
N SER A 461 26.46 -8.37 -14.77
CA SER A 461 26.39 -7.45 -13.63
C SER A 461 26.15 -8.16 -12.30
N LEU A 462 26.72 -7.57 -11.25
CA LEU A 462 26.57 -8.00 -9.86
C LEU A 462 26.04 -6.81 -9.05
N GLY A 463 24.79 -6.93 -8.62
CA GLY A 463 24.11 -5.95 -7.78
C GLY A 463 23.93 -6.43 -6.34
N LYS A 464 23.84 -5.49 -5.41
CA LYS A 464 23.36 -5.75 -4.04
C LYS A 464 22.58 -4.55 -3.55
N SER A 465 21.34 -4.80 -3.11
CA SER A 465 20.48 -3.81 -2.46
C SER A 465 20.36 -4.12 -0.98
N PHE A 466 20.51 -3.11 -0.12
CA PHE A 466 20.34 -3.21 1.32
C PHE A 466 19.60 -1.97 1.83
N ASN A 467 18.35 -2.15 2.25
CA ASN A 467 17.48 -1.10 2.74
C ASN A 467 17.58 0.17 1.84
N LYS A 468 18.04 1.29 2.39
CA LYS A 468 18.18 2.58 1.72
C LYS A 468 19.48 2.74 0.89
N ASN A 469 20.11 1.66 0.42
CA ASN A 469 21.31 1.73 -0.42
C ASN A 469 21.33 0.63 -1.47
N SER A 470 21.97 0.91 -2.61
CA SER A 470 22.25 -0.09 -3.63
C SER A 470 23.62 0.13 -4.27
N PHE A 471 24.27 -0.96 -4.63
CA PHE A 471 25.54 -0.97 -5.35
C PHE A 471 25.46 -1.97 -6.49
N GLU A 472 25.94 -1.59 -7.66
CA GLU A 472 26.04 -2.49 -8.82
C GLU A 472 27.35 -2.23 -9.56
N ILE A 473 27.98 -3.32 -9.99
CA ILE A 473 29.11 -3.31 -10.90
C ILE A 473 28.73 -4.15 -12.12
N GLY A 474 29.04 -3.66 -13.32
CA GLY A 474 28.76 -4.39 -14.54
C GLY A 474 29.81 -4.18 -15.62
N PHE A 475 29.86 -5.15 -16.51
CA PHE A 475 30.72 -5.17 -17.69
C PHE A 475 29.86 -5.44 -18.92
N ASN A 476 30.02 -4.62 -19.95
CA ASN A 476 29.32 -4.77 -21.22
C ASN A 476 30.34 -4.89 -22.37
N ASP A 477 30.09 -5.81 -23.29
CA ASP A 477 30.82 -5.97 -24.55
C ASP A 477 29.84 -5.92 -25.72
N LYS A 478 30.09 -5.03 -26.68
CA LYS A 478 29.19 -4.78 -27.81
C LYS A 478 29.96 -4.79 -29.11
N LYS A 479 29.53 -5.65 -30.04
CA LYS A 479 30.09 -5.76 -31.39
C LYS A 479 29.15 -5.13 -32.41
N TYR A 480 29.68 -4.19 -33.17
CA TYR A 480 28.96 -3.44 -34.19
C TYR A 480 29.42 -3.82 -35.59
N PHE A 481 28.53 -3.69 -36.56
CA PHE A 481 28.83 -3.76 -37.98
C PHE A 481 28.52 -2.40 -38.62
N GLU A 482 29.57 -1.63 -38.93
CA GLU A 482 29.47 -0.30 -39.55
C GLU A 482 30.53 -0.15 -40.64
N ASP A 483 30.27 0.63 -41.69
CA ASP A 483 31.24 0.90 -42.77
C ASP A 483 31.91 -0.37 -43.35
N LEU A 484 31.15 -1.47 -43.46
CA LEU A 484 31.60 -2.79 -43.90
C LEU A 484 32.70 -3.42 -43.03
N LYS A 485 32.82 -2.99 -41.76
CA LYS A 485 33.81 -3.47 -40.78
C LYS A 485 33.15 -3.80 -39.44
N ASP A 486 33.76 -4.76 -38.73
CA ASP A 486 33.39 -5.08 -37.36
C ASP A 486 34.12 -4.11 -36.39
N TYR A 487 33.38 -3.53 -35.46
CA TYR A 487 33.90 -2.72 -34.36
C TYR A 487 33.51 -3.33 -33.01
N GLU A 488 34.31 -3.09 -31.98
CA GLU A 488 34.08 -3.58 -30.62
C GLU A 488 34.07 -2.40 -29.64
N SER A 489 33.15 -2.45 -28.67
CA SER A 489 33.06 -1.50 -27.57
C SER A 489 33.00 -2.26 -26.26
N LYS A 490 33.87 -1.90 -25.31
CA LYS A 490 33.91 -2.49 -23.96
C LYS A 490 33.65 -1.42 -22.92
N ASN A 491 32.65 -1.63 -22.09
CA ASN A 491 32.24 -0.74 -21.02
C ASN A 491 32.37 -1.45 -19.68
N ILE A 492 32.90 -0.77 -18.67
CA ILE A 492 32.77 -1.17 -17.27
C ILE A 492 32.10 -0.04 -16.52
N TYR A 493 31.08 -0.36 -15.72
CA TYR A 493 30.37 0.63 -14.92
C TYR A 493 30.29 0.21 -13.44
N LEU A 494 30.23 1.23 -12.59
CA LEU A 494 29.97 1.12 -11.17
C LEU A 494 28.89 2.14 -10.82
N SER A 495 27.85 1.71 -10.13
CA SER A 495 26.78 2.58 -9.65
C SER A 495 26.58 2.39 -8.16
N TRP A 496 26.48 3.50 -7.44
CA TRP A 496 26.16 3.53 -6.03
C TRP A 496 25.01 4.51 -5.78
N TYR A 497 24.05 4.09 -4.97
CA TYR A 497 22.93 4.92 -4.51
C TYR A 497 22.77 4.80 -3.00
N THR A 498 22.38 5.91 -2.38
CA THR A 498 21.98 5.96 -0.98
C THR A 498 20.85 6.96 -0.74
N SER A 499 19.85 6.54 0.02
CA SER A 499 18.80 7.37 0.60
C SER A 499 18.76 7.24 2.12
N ILE A 500 19.87 6.83 2.75
CA ILE A 500 20.00 6.77 4.22
C ILE A 500 19.54 8.10 4.84
N PHE A 501 19.86 9.22 4.18
CA PHE A 501 19.53 10.58 4.59
C PHE A 501 18.18 11.10 4.07
N SER A 502 17.26 10.20 3.71
CA SER A 502 15.90 10.56 3.27
C SER A 502 15.31 11.66 4.16
N PRO A 503 14.76 12.74 3.59
CA PRO A 503 14.33 12.93 2.19
C PRO A 503 15.41 13.30 1.16
N LEU A 504 16.69 13.30 1.53
CA LEU A 504 17.82 13.46 0.61
C LEU A 504 18.28 12.10 0.06
N SER A 505 18.55 12.04 -1.24
CA SER A 505 19.18 10.90 -1.90
C SER A 505 20.38 11.31 -2.75
N PHE A 506 21.36 10.43 -2.82
CA PHE A 506 22.58 10.60 -3.59
C PHE A 506 22.77 9.39 -4.50
N SER A 507 23.20 9.63 -5.72
CA SER A 507 23.65 8.59 -6.64
C SER A 507 24.92 9.02 -7.38
N ILE A 508 25.74 8.04 -7.71
CA ILE A 508 26.88 8.22 -8.58
C ILE A 508 26.99 7.02 -9.50
N LYS A 509 27.02 7.27 -10.82
CA LYS A 509 27.41 6.28 -11.83
C LYS A 509 28.77 6.66 -12.36
N MET A 510 29.66 5.70 -12.46
CA MET A 510 30.99 5.82 -13.06
C MET A 510 31.05 4.81 -14.19
N GLU A 511 31.47 5.24 -15.37
CA GLU A 511 31.65 4.35 -16.50
C GLU A 511 32.98 4.61 -17.21
N LYS A 512 33.51 3.54 -17.78
CA LYS A 512 34.69 3.59 -18.62
C LYS A 512 34.44 2.78 -19.88
N ASP A 513 34.46 3.50 -20.99
CA ASP A 513 34.25 2.96 -22.34
C ASP A 513 35.56 2.89 -23.10
N ILE A 514 35.72 1.82 -23.86
CA ILE A 514 36.77 1.63 -24.84
C ILE A 514 36.08 1.42 -26.17
N TYR A 515 36.23 2.35 -27.11
CA TYR A 515 35.64 2.29 -28.44
C TYR A 515 36.64 2.79 -29.48
N ARG A 516 36.87 2.01 -30.54
CA ARG A 516 37.82 2.35 -31.63
C ARG A 516 39.22 2.78 -31.12
N ASN A 517 39.72 2.18 -30.04
CA ASN A 517 40.95 2.52 -29.29
C ASN A 517 40.91 3.79 -28.43
N ASN A 518 39.83 4.57 -28.49
CA ASN A 518 39.62 5.72 -27.62
C ASN A 518 39.10 5.23 -26.27
N ASN A 519 39.64 5.79 -25.20
CA ASN A 519 39.20 5.48 -23.84
C ASN A 519 38.46 6.69 -23.29
N TYR A 520 37.23 6.48 -22.88
CA TYR A 520 36.36 7.49 -22.31
C TYR A 520 36.04 7.11 -20.87
N SER A 521 36.12 8.06 -19.94
CA SER A 521 35.69 7.88 -18.55
C SER A 521 34.65 8.95 -18.21
N VAL A 522 33.50 8.54 -17.68
CA VAL A 522 32.41 9.46 -17.31
C VAL A 522 31.94 9.23 -15.89
N PHE A 523 31.57 10.33 -15.24
CA PHE A 523 30.98 10.36 -13.92
C PHE A 523 29.64 11.08 -14.00
N TYR A 524 28.60 10.45 -13.45
CA TYR A 524 27.25 10.98 -13.36
C TYR A 524 26.82 11.10 -11.88
N PRO A 525 27.30 12.12 -11.15
CA PRO A 525 26.79 12.41 -9.82
C PRO A 525 25.37 13.01 -9.92
N SER A 526 24.46 12.55 -9.07
CA SER A 526 23.15 13.17 -8.91
C SER A 526 22.74 13.24 -7.44
N ILE A 527 22.23 14.40 -7.03
CA ILE A 527 21.67 14.65 -5.69
C ILE A 527 20.22 15.07 -5.87
N SER A 528 19.32 14.43 -5.13
CA SER A 528 17.92 14.82 -5.09
C SER A 528 17.40 14.98 -3.67
N TYR A 529 16.57 15.98 -3.45
CA TYR A 529 15.81 16.20 -2.22
C TYR A 529 14.34 16.29 -2.59
N SER A 530 13.48 15.57 -1.87
CA SER A 530 12.03 15.60 -2.07
C SER A 530 11.29 15.81 -0.75
N GLY A 531 10.81 17.03 -0.52
CA GLY A 531 10.01 17.40 0.65
C GLY A 531 9.02 18.51 0.31
N ILE A 532 9.00 19.58 1.12
CA ILE A 532 8.14 20.77 0.87
C ILE A 532 8.48 21.45 -0.47
N PHE A 533 9.68 21.20 -0.99
CA PHE A 533 10.11 21.53 -2.33
C PHE A 533 10.98 20.37 -2.86
N SER A 534 11.21 20.34 -4.16
CA SER A 534 12.08 19.37 -4.82
C SER A 534 13.33 20.06 -5.33
N ILE A 535 14.51 19.48 -5.08
CA ILE A 535 15.77 19.88 -5.69
C ILE A 535 16.36 18.68 -6.41
N ILE A 536 16.82 18.88 -7.63
CA ILE A 536 17.61 17.89 -8.37
C ILE A 536 18.85 18.60 -8.92
N LEU A 537 20.02 18.06 -8.61
CA LEU A 537 21.30 18.48 -9.14
C LEU A 537 21.94 17.29 -9.85
N ASP A 538 22.04 17.37 -11.17
CA ASP A 538 22.65 16.37 -12.03
C ASP A 538 23.97 16.90 -12.60
N GLY A 539 24.99 16.05 -12.63
CA GLY A 539 26.26 16.32 -13.31
C GLY A 539 26.61 15.20 -14.28
N GLU A 540 27.34 15.53 -15.33
CA GLU A 540 28.00 14.62 -16.25
C GLU A 540 29.40 15.16 -16.49
N ILE A 541 30.42 14.39 -16.13
CA ILE A 541 31.83 14.79 -16.24
C ILE A 541 32.56 13.68 -16.98
N GLY A 542 32.87 13.91 -18.25
CA GLY A 542 33.56 12.97 -19.13
C GLY A 542 34.98 13.40 -19.48
N LYS A 543 35.85 12.44 -19.77
CA LYS A 543 37.20 12.67 -20.30
C LYS A 543 37.54 11.61 -21.34
N GLU A 544 37.86 12.05 -22.55
CA GLU A 544 38.43 11.21 -23.59
C GLU A 544 39.97 11.25 -23.52
N ARG A 545 40.65 10.12 -23.67
CA ARG A 545 42.12 10.06 -23.56
C ARG A 545 42.86 10.83 -24.65
N GLU A 546 42.27 11.00 -25.83
CA GLU A 546 42.88 11.72 -26.95
C GLU A 546 42.62 13.24 -26.88
N ASP A 547 41.57 13.67 -26.17
CA ASP A 547 41.24 15.07 -26.00
C ASP A 547 41.92 15.71 -24.78
N LYS A 548 42.31 16.99 -24.92
CA LYS A 548 42.84 17.80 -23.81
C LYS A 548 41.75 18.30 -22.87
N TYR A 549 40.48 18.24 -23.27
CA TYR A 549 39.37 18.89 -22.59
C TYR A 549 38.40 17.86 -21.99
N TYR A 550 37.81 18.19 -20.85
CA TYR A 550 36.73 17.41 -20.25
C TYR A 550 35.42 17.75 -20.96
N THR A 551 34.44 16.84 -20.98
CA THR A 551 33.03 17.18 -21.21
C THR A 551 32.37 17.37 -19.85
N GLN A 552 31.62 18.46 -19.67
CA GLN A 552 30.99 18.82 -18.40
C GLN A 552 29.62 19.39 -18.66
N ASN A 553 28.59 18.68 -18.21
CA ASN A 553 27.21 19.16 -18.18
C ASN A 553 26.71 19.19 -16.74
N TYR A 554 26.07 20.29 -16.34
CA TYR A 554 25.44 20.41 -15.02
C TYR A 554 24.01 20.92 -15.19
N ASN A 555 23.08 20.36 -14.42
CA ASN A 555 21.68 20.74 -14.44
C ASN A 555 21.15 20.79 -13.01
N LEU A 556 20.76 21.98 -12.59
CA LEU A 556 20.13 22.24 -11.30
C LEU A 556 18.67 22.61 -11.56
N ARG A 557 17.75 21.92 -10.89
CA ARG A 557 16.31 22.22 -10.89
C ARG A 557 15.85 22.33 -9.44
N LEU A 558 15.16 23.42 -9.11
CA LEU A 558 14.42 23.56 -7.87
C LEU A 558 12.96 23.82 -8.21
N THR A 559 12.04 23.16 -7.54
CA THR A 559 10.60 23.32 -7.82
C THR A 559 9.81 23.21 -6.53
N LYS A 560 8.84 24.10 -6.36
CA LYS A 560 7.79 23.98 -5.35
C LYS A 560 6.47 23.90 -6.10
N ARG A 561 5.70 22.83 -5.86
CA ARG A 561 4.44 22.55 -6.53
C ARG A 561 3.28 22.69 -5.55
N ASP A 562 2.09 22.88 -6.10
CA ASP A 562 0.80 22.85 -5.41
C ASP A 562 0.76 23.78 -4.18
N ILE A 563 1.37 24.96 -4.32
CA ILE A 563 1.26 26.02 -3.30
C ILE A 563 -0.19 26.50 -3.30
N GLU A 564 -0.93 26.13 -2.26
CA GLU A 564 -2.31 26.55 -2.08
C GLU A 564 -2.38 28.05 -1.73
N ILE A 565 -2.91 28.84 -2.67
CA ILE A 565 -3.13 30.29 -2.51
C ILE A 565 -4.54 30.56 -1.98
N ILE A 566 -5.52 29.84 -2.53
CA ILE A 566 -6.92 29.84 -2.06
C ILE A 566 -7.32 28.39 -1.86
N LYS A 567 -7.86 28.11 -0.66
CA LYS A 567 -8.16 26.75 -0.24
C LYS A 567 -8.98 25.99 -1.29
N ASN A 568 -8.48 24.84 -1.75
CA ASN A 568 -9.08 23.96 -2.74
C ASN A 568 -9.51 24.64 -4.07
N LYS A 569 -8.90 25.77 -4.43
CA LYS A 569 -9.31 26.54 -5.63
C LYS A 569 -8.16 27.10 -6.45
N LEU A 570 -7.13 27.65 -5.83
CA LEU A 570 -6.05 28.33 -6.55
C LEU A 570 -4.72 27.78 -6.08
N PHE A 571 -3.99 27.16 -7.00
CA PHE A 571 -2.71 26.52 -6.75
C PHE A 571 -1.63 27.15 -7.62
N LEU A 572 -0.41 27.18 -7.08
CA LEU A 572 0.74 27.76 -7.73
C LEU A 572 1.93 26.79 -7.72
N ASP A 573 2.49 26.52 -8.89
CA ASP A 573 3.81 25.90 -9.03
C ASP A 573 4.85 26.95 -9.41
N ILE A 574 6.01 26.92 -8.75
CA ILE A 574 7.15 27.76 -9.06
C ILE A 574 8.38 26.86 -9.23
N GLY A 575 9.10 27.05 -10.32
CA GLY A 575 10.36 26.36 -10.56
C GLY A 575 11.45 27.31 -11.02
N ILE A 576 12.68 26.98 -10.66
CA ILE A 576 13.89 27.63 -11.17
C ILE A 576 14.83 26.55 -11.68
N TYR A 577 15.56 26.84 -12.75
CA TYR A 577 16.57 25.93 -13.26
C TYR A 577 17.81 26.68 -13.73
N ALA A 578 18.95 26.00 -13.66
CA ALA A 578 20.22 26.43 -14.22
C ALA A 578 20.89 25.24 -14.92
N ARG A 579 21.44 25.47 -16.10
CA ARG A 579 22.08 24.47 -16.95
C ARG A 579 23.38 25.02 -17.49
N TYR A 580 24.40 24.19 -17.52
CA TYR A 580 25.69 24.49 -18.13
C TYR A 580 26.15 23.31 -18.97
N SER A 581 26.77 23.60 -20.12
CA SER A 581 27.47 22.63 -20.95
C SER A 581 28.73 23.29 -21.48
N ASN A 582 29.89 22.71 -21.17
CA ASN A 582 31.17 23.25 -21.63
C ASN A 582 31.44 23.00 -23.12
N ILE A 583 30.89 21.93 -23.71
CA ILE A 583 31.00 21.65 -25.16
C ILE A 583 30.37 22.78 -25.96
N ASN A 584 29.24 23.27 -25.47
CA ASN A 584 28.48 24.32 -26.13
C ASN A 584 28.83 25.73 -25.63
N GLU A 585 29.69 25.85 -24.60
CA GLU A 585 29.96 27.06 -23.82
C GLU A 585 28.68 27.89 -23.59
N LYS A 586 27.63 27.23 -23.07
CA LYS A 586 26.30 27.83 -22.94
C LYS A 586 25.74 27.62 -21.56
N PHE A 587 25.83 28.66 -20.73
CA PHE A 587 25.01 28.78 -19.53
C PHE A 587 23.57 29.16 -19.90
N ARG A 588 22.60 28.51 -19.27
CA ARG A 588 21.17 28.82 -19.42
C ARG A 588 20.49 28.74 -18.06
N TYR A 589 19.63 29.69 -17.77
CA TYR A 589 18.84 29.67 -16.54
C TYR A 589 17.45 30.18 -16.80
N GLY A 590 16.53 29.87 -15.90
CA GLY A 590 15.15 30.23 -16.12
C GLY A 590 14.26 30.01 -14.93
N ILE A 591 13.04 30.51 -15.08
CA ILE A 591 11.97 30.43 -14.10
C ILE A 591 10.74 29.90 -14.81
N THR A 592 10.05 28.98 -14.15
CA THR A 592 8.75 28.45 -14.56
C THR A 592 7.72 28.81 -13.51
N PHE A 593 6.57 29.28 -13.97
CA PHE A 593 5.43 29.64 -13.14
C PHE A 593 4.21 28.92 -13.72
N ASN A 594 3.40 28.28 -12.87
CA ASN A 594 2.14 27.67 -13.27
C ASN A 594 1.06 28.02 -12.25
N LEU A 595 0.04 28.77 -12.67
CA LEU A 595 -1.11 29.10 -11.84
C LEU A 595 -2.30 28.26 -12.29
N LYS A 596 -2.85 27.46 -11.37
CA LYS A 596 -3.98 26.56 -11.63
C LYS A 596 -5.20 27.05 -10.84
N LEU A 597 -6.31 27.32 -11.52
CA LEU A 597 -7.60 27.61 -10.90
C LEU A 597 -8.54 26.42 -11.11
N ASP A 598 -8.92 25.78 -10.02
CA ASP A 598 -9.82 24.64 -9.94
C ASP A 598 -11.17 25.05 -9.36
N ASP A 599 -12.11 25.42 -10.22
CA ASP A 599 -13.51 25.62 -9.80
C ASP A 599 -14.49 24.96 -10.79
N TYR A 600 -15.51 25.67 -11.25
CA TYR A 600 -16.45 25.13 -12.24
C TYR A 600 -15.76 24.76 -13.56
N VAL A 601 -14.67 25.44 -13.90
CA VAL A 601 -13.76 25.15 -15.03
C VAL A 601 -12.35 25.10 -14.46
N HIS A 602 -11.49 24.25 -15.02
CA HIS A 602 -10.07 24.23 -14.70
C HIS A 602 -9.30 25.15 -15.65
N LEU A 603 -8.51 26.07 -15.12
CA LEU A 603 -7.66 26.99 -15.89
C LEU A 603 -6.20 26.83 -15.47
N ASP A 604 -5.31 26.57 -16.43
CA ASP A 604 -3.87 26.65 -16.23
C ASP A 604 -3.32 27.88 -16.97
N PHE A 605 -2.54 28.69 -16.27
CA PHE A 605 -1.68 29.71 -16.86
C PHE A 605 -0.22 29.37 -16.59
N THR A 606 0.55 29.10 -17.64
CA THR A 606 1.96 28.75 -17.53
C THR A 606 2.82 29.85 -18.13
N SER A 607 3.89 30.22 -17.44
CA SER A 607 4.92 31.11 -17.97
C SER A 607 6.29 30.46 -17.77
N SER A 608 7.04 30.33 -18.86
CA SER A 608 8.41 29.82 -18.81
C SER A 608 9.34 30.84 -19.44
N THR A 609 10.33 31.28 -18.67
CA THR A 609 11.38 32.19 -19.14
C THR A 609 12.70 31.45 -19.15
N ASN A 610 13.35 31.43 -20.30
CA ASN A 610 14.70 30.91 -20.51
C ASN A 610 15.61 32.07 -20.91
N ILE A 611 16.75 32.18 -20.22
CA ILE A 611 17.76 33.20 -20.48
C ILE A 611 19.06 32.47 -20.81
N ASN A 612 19.61 32.76 -21.98
CA ASN A 612 20.90 32.23 -22.40
C ASN A 612 22.07 33.09 -21.88
N GLU A 613 23.29 32.67 -22.18
CA GLU A 613 24.52 33.35 -21.76
C GLU A 613 24.64 34.80 -22.26
N ASP A 614 24.14 35.08 -23.48
CA ASP A 614 24.09 36.43 -24.06
C ASP A 614 23.02 37.33 -23.44
N ARG A 615 22.31 36.85 -22.39
CA ARG A 615 21.15 37.49 -21.77
C ARG A 615 19.95 37.65 -22.69
N ASN A 616 19.91 36.92 -23.80
CA ASN A 616 18.73 36.82 -24.65
C ASN A 616 17.65 36.06 -23.89
N ARG A 617 16.52 36.73 -23.70
CA ARG A 617 15.36 36.21 -22.98
C ARG A 617 14.33 35.66 -23.96
N ASN A 618 14.00 34.38 -23.81
CA ASN A 618 12.84 33.78 -24.44
C ASN A 618 11.78 33.48 -23.36
N THR A 619 10.63 34.15 -23.43
CA THR A 619 9.48 33.89 -22.55
C THR A 619 8.31 33.40 -23.37
N ILE A 620 7.79 32.23 -22.98
CA ILE A 620 6.59 31.60 -23.52
C ILE A 620 5.53 31.66 -22.43
N ASN A 621 4.36 32.18 -22.79
CA ASN A 621 3.18 32.18 -21.92
C ASN A 621 2.11 31.31 -22.58
N SER A 622 1.53 30.39 -21.84
CA SER A 622 0.46 29.51 -22.31
C SER A 622 -0.76 29.60 -21.39
N ILE A 623 -1.93 29.34 -21.96
CA ILE A 623 -3.17 29.18 -21.22
C ILE A 623 -3.87 27.90 -21.67
N LYS A 624 -4.44 27.16 -20.73
CA LYS A 624 -5.27 26.00 -20.97
C LYS A 624 -6.55 26.13 -20.17
N MET A 625 -7.67 25.76 -20.78
CA MET A 625 -8.98 25.69 -20.16
C MET A 625 -9.56 24.30 -20.36
N THR A 626 -10.01 23.69 -19.28
CA THR A 626 -10.49 22.30 -19.27
C THR A 626 -11.83 22.22 -18.57
N LYS A 627 -12.80 21.52 -19.18
CA LYS A 627 -14.12 21.26 -18.59
C LYS A 627 -14.49 19.79 -18.77
N LEU A 628 -14.81 19.11 -17.66
CA LEU A 628 -15.40 17.78 -17.66
C LEU A 628 -16.93 17.89 -17.51
N LEU A 629 -17.66 17.10 -18.29
CA LEU A 629 -19.11 17.05 -18.32
C LEU A 629 -19.58 15.61 -18.17
N ASN A 630 -20.49 15.37 -17.22
CA ASN A 630 -21.32 14.17 -17.21
C ASN A 630 -22.48 14.37 -18.18
N LEU A 631 -22.54 13.61 -19.27
CA LEU A 631 -23.58 13.80 -20.27
C LEU A 631 -24.99 13.38 -19.78
N ASN A 632 -25.08 12.59 -18.70
CA ASN A 632 -26.37 12.29 -18.05
C ASN A 632 -26.88 13.46 -17.20
N SER A 633 -25.98 14.30 -16.69
CA SER A 633 -26.32 15.45 -15.85
C SER A 633 -25.31 16.58 -16.05
N PRO A 634 -25.37 17.30 -17.19
CA PRO A 634 -24.31 18.25 -17.59
C PRO A 634 -24.14 19.46 -16.66
N LEU A 635 -25.13 19.70 -15.80
CA LEU A 635 -25.12 20.80 -14.83
C LEU A 635 -24.43 20.43 -13.51
N ASP A 636 -24.23 19.13 -13.24
CA ASP A 636 -23.55 18.69 -12.02
C ASP A 636 -22.10 19.17 -12.00
N LYS A 637 -21.61 19.58 -10.83
CA LYS A 637 -20.22 20.02 -10.67
C LYS A 637 -19.30 18.80 -10.82
N ALA A 638 -18.47 18.84 -11.85
CA ALA A 638 -17.42 17.86 -12.09
C ALA A 638 -16.09 18.35 -11.50
N ASP A 639 -15.30 17.41 -11.00
CA ASP A 639 -13.86 17.61 -10.90
C ASP A 639 -13.28 17.60 -12.32
N ASN A 640 -12.84 18.77 -12.79
CA ASN A 640 -12.33 18.94 -14.14
C ASN A 640 -10.96 18.27 -14.35
N ASN A 641 -10.28 17.91 -13.26
CA ASN A 641 -8.99 17.26 -13.29
C ASN A 641 -9.11 15.74 -13.44
N SER A 642 -10.29 15.18 -13.18
CA SER A 642 -10.60 13.76 -13.42
C SER A 642 -10.52 13.37 -14.90
N SER A 643 -10.28 12.08 -15.14
CA SER A 643 -10.30 11.45 -16.47
C SER A 643 -11.74 11.05 -16.87
N VAL A 644 -12.00 10.92 -18.18
CA VAL A 644 -13.29 10.47 -18.71
C VAL A 644 -13.52 8.96 -18.52
N SER A 645 -12.47 8.18 -18.26
CA SER A 645 -12.58 6.76 -17.89
C SER A 645 -12.87 6.53 -16.41
N ASN A 646 -12.83 7.58 -15.57
CA ASN A 646 -13.24 7.45 -14.17
C ASN A 646 -14.75 7.14 -14.04
N SER A 647 -15.10 6.47 -12.94
CA SER A 647 -16.46 6.22 -12.50
C SER A 647 -16.96 7.35 -11.60
N TRP A 648 -18.27 7.56 -11.55
CA TRP A 648 -18.92 8.45 -10.58
C TRP A 648 -19.91 7.65 -9.73
N ILE A 649 -20.03 8.00 -8.46
CA ILE A 649 -21.12 7.55 -7.59
C ILE A 649 -21.95 8.77 -7.24
N THR A 650 -23.26 8.68 -7.44
CA THR A 650 -24.19 9.75 -7.12
C THR A 650 -25.32 9.20 -6.29
N GLY A 651 -25.87 10.03 -5.41
CA GLY A 651 -27.07 9.64 -4.68
C GLY A 651 -27.39 10.62 -3.60
N LYS A 652 -28.17 10.16 -2.63
CA LYS A 652 -28.63 10.94 -1.51
C LYS A 652 -28.19 10.34 -0.20
N VAL A 653 -27.90 11.20 0.76
CA VAL A 653 -27.81 10.82 2.16
C VAL A 653 -29.00 11.38 2.88
N TYR A 654 -29.64 10.54 3.67
CA TYR A 654 -30.92 10.85 4.27
C TYR A 654 -31.08 10.13 5.60
N LEU A 655 -31.85 10.74 6.49
CA LEU A 655 -32.33 10.11 7.71
C LEU A 655 -33.51 9.20 7.33
N ASP A 656 -33.31 7.90 7.45
CA ASP A 656 -34.29 6.86 7.16
C ASP A 656 -35.24 6.69 8.35
N LYS A 657 -36.42 7.31 8.25
CA LYS A 657 -37.37 7.36 9.37
C LYS A 657 -38.12 6.06 9.56
N ASN A 658 -38.33 5.28 8.51
CA ASN A 658 -39.12 4.05 8.57
C ASN A 658 -38.25 2.78 8.55
N GLY A 659 -36.93 2.93 8.41
CA GLY A 659 -35.95 1.84 8.45
C GLY A 659 -36.05 0.92 7.23
N ASN A 660 -36.54 1.43 6.09
CA ASN A 660 -36.74 0.62 4.89
C ASN A 660 -35.55 0.66 3.91
N HIS A 661 -34.50 1.43 4.21
CA HIS A 661 -33.30 1.63 3.40
C HIS A 661 -33.60 2.15 1.98
N ILE A 662 -34.73 2.84 1.77
CA ILE A 662 -35.15 3.40 0.49
C ILE A 662 -35.58 4.85 0.70
N PHE A 663 -34.89 5.79 0.04
CA PHE A 663 -35.26 7.20 0.13
C PHE A 663 -36.70 7.44 -0.38
N ASP A 664 -37.60 7.75 0.54
CA ASP A 664 -39.01 8.04 0.27
C ASP A 664 -39.50 9.36 0.89
N ASN A 665 -40.80 9.64 0.80
CA ASN A 665 -41.37 10.92 1.25
C ASN A 665 -41.36 11.10 2.78
N ASN A 666 -41.16 10.02 3.55
CA ASN A 666 -41.07 10.08 5.00
C ASN A 666 -39.66 10.45 5.48
N ASP A 667 -38.67 10.42 4.58
CA ASP A 667 -37.27 10.61 4.93
C ASP A 667 -36.83 12.08 4.82
N ILE A 668 -35.76 12.39 5.55
CA ILE A 668 -35.19 13.74 5.58
C ILE A 668 -33.83 13.74 4.91
N PRO A 669 -33.61 14.50 3.82
CA PRO A 669 -32.28 14.64 3.24
C PRO A 669 -31.33 15.33 4.23
N LEU A 670 -30.11 14.81 4.36
CA LEU A 670 -29.10 15.32 5.30
C LEU A 670 -28.07 16.19 4.57
N PRO A 671 -28.05 17.52 4.77
CA PRO A 671 -27.09 18.41 4.12
C PRO A 671 -25.75 18.47 4.86
N ASN A 672 -24.68 18.87 4.15
CA ASN A 672 -23.33 19.08 4.68
C ASN A 672 -22.66 17.85 5.33
N VAL A 673 -23.24 16.67 5.18
CA VAL A 673 -22.58 15.41 5.50
C VAL A 673 -21.46 15.19 4.48
N GLU A 674 -20.42 14.48 4.88
CA GLU A 674 -19.27 14.15 4.04
C GLU A 674 -19.23 12.65 3.78
N ILE A 675 -19.23 12.27 2.50
CA ILE A 675 -18.96 10.91 2.04
C ILE A 675 -17.48 10.76 1.75
N LEU A 676 -16.90 9.67 2.25
CA LEU A 676 -15.54 9.25 1.98
C LEU A 676 -15.59 8.09 0.99
N VAL A 677 -14.98 8.26 -0.18
CA VAL A 677 -14.69 7.16 -1.11
C VAL A 677 -13.19 6.93 -1.11
N ASP A 678 -12.78 5.79 -0.55
CA ASP A 678 -11.41 5.51 -0.13
C ASP A 678 -10.90 6.63 0.81
N ASN A 679 -10.01 7.50 0.33
CA ASN A 679 -9.46 8.63 1.10
C ASN A 679 -9.94 10.01 0.59
N ARG A 680 -11.00 10.06 -0.24
CA ARG A 680 -11.51 11.31 -0.82
C ARG A 680 -12.86 11.71 -0.26
N SER A 681 -12.95 12.99 0.05
CA SER A 681 -14.10 13.66 0.66
C SER A 681 -15.02 14.28 -0.38
N PHE A 682 -16.33 14.04 -0.22
CA PHE A 682 -17.38 14.64 -1.04
C PHE A 682 -18.49 15.20 -0.14
N ILE A 683 -18.68 16.51 -0.18
CA ILE A 683 -19.66 17.21 0.65
C ILE A 683 -21.03 17.19 -0.02
N ILE A 684 -22.04 16.84 0.76
CA ILE A 684 -23.45 16.76 0.35
C ILE A 684 -24.09 18.13 0.26
N ASP A 685 -24.90 18.33 -0.79
CA ASP A 685 -25.62 19.59 -1.01
C ASP A 685 -26.82 19.77 -0.07
N LYS A 686 -27.50 20.90 -0.21
CA LYS A 686 -28.65 21.24 0.64
C LYS A 686 -29.86 20.30 0.50
N ASN A 687 -29.91 19.52 -0.57
CA ASN A 687 -30.99 18.57 -0.87
C ASN A 687 -30.59 17.12 -0.53
N GLY A 688 -29.49 16.93 0.19
CA GLY A 688 -28.97 15.60 0.52
C GLY A 688 -28.23 14.93 -0.64
N LYS A 689 -28.06 15.56 -1.81
CA LYS A 689 -27.42 14.94 -2.99
C LYS A 689 -25.90 15.04 -2.89
N TYR A 690 -25.21 13.94 -3.17
CA TYR A 690 -23.76 13.91 -3.38
C TYR A 690 -23.38 13.46 -4.79
N VAL A 691 -22.19 13.88 -5.21
CA VAL A 691 -21.54 13.46 -6.44
C VAL A 691 -20.08 13.13 -6.11
N ALA A 692 -19.80 11.85 -5.89
CA ALA A 692 -18.45 11.35 -5.75
C ALA A 692 -17.88 11.06 -7.15
N ASN A 693 -17.13 12.03 -7.68
CA ASN A 693 -16.54 11.96 -9.01
C ASN A 693 -15.08 11.47 -8.97
N GLY A 694 -14.56 11.10 -10.14
CA GLY A 694 -13.15 10.76 -10.28
C GLY A 694 -12.74 9.41 -9.69
N ILE A 695 -13.69 8.50 -9.45
CA ILE A 695 -13.42 7.18 -8.86
C ILE A 695 -12.71 6.31 -9.90
N SER A 696 -11.59 5.71 -9.51
CA SER A 696 -10.84 4.84 -10.42
C SER A 696 -11.74 3.68 -10.84
N GLY A 697 -11.90 3.46 -12.14
CA GLY A 697 -12.68 2.34 -12.66
C GLY A 697 -11.94 1.01 -12.51
N ASN A 698 -12.68 -0.10 -12.60
CA ASN A 698 -12.19 -1.47 -12.53
C ASN A 698 -11.39 -1.79 -11.24
N LYS A 699 -11.68 -1.07 -10.15
CA LYS A 699 -11.12 -1.29 -8.81
C LYS A 699 -12.24 -1.45 -7.78
N ILE A 700 -11.89 -2.07 -6.66
CA ILE A 700 -12.76 -2.09 -5.48
C ILE A 700 -12.47 -0.81 -4.70
N SER A 701 -13.51 -0.02 -4.43
CA SER A 701 -13.44 1.18 -3.59
C SER A 701 -14.40 1.05 -2.43
N THR A 702 -14.02 1.58 -1.27
CA THR A 702 -14.87 1.57 -0.07
C THR A 702 -15.55 2.93 0.10
N VAL A 703 -16.87 2.92 0.26
CA VAL A 703 -17.69 4.11 0.54
C VAL A 703 -18.09 4.11 2.00
N THR A 704 -17.80 5.19 2.70
CA THR A 704 -18.16 5.40 4.10
C THR A 704 -18.68 6.81 4.33
N VAL A 705 -19.39 7.00 5.43
CA VAL A 705 -19.83 8.32 5.89
C VAL A 705 -18.80 8.83 6.90
N ASN A 706 -18.34 10.08 6.76
CA ASN A 706 -17.50 10.68 7.78
C ASN A 706 -18.35 10.97 9.03
N ARG A 707 -18.20 10.14 10.06
CA ARG A 707 -18.93 10.27 11.33
C ARG A 707 -18.79 11.65 11.99
N LYS A 708 -17.70 12.39 11.73
CA LYS A 708 -17.50 13.75 12.28
C LYS A 708 -18.42 14.81 11.66
N THR A 709 -19.14 14.48 10.59
CA THR A 709 -20.01 15.40 9.84
C THR A 709 -21.49 15.11 9.99
N ILE A 710 -21.84 14.03 10.70
CA ILE A 710 -23.22 13.71 11.10
C ILE A 710 -23.38 13.95 12.60
N ASP A 711 -24.63 14.01 13.06
CA ASP A 711 -24.93 14.06 14.49
C ASP A 711 -24.34 12.82 15.19
N PRO A 712 -23.72 12.94 16.38
CA PRO A 712 -23.22 11.80 17.14
C PRO A 712 -24.27 10.73 17.43
N THR A 713 -25.55 11.10 17.50
CA THR A 713 -26.70 10.19 17.69
C THR A 713 -27.08 9.46 16.41
N TYR A 714 -26.40 9.69 15.28
CA TYR A 714 -26.71 9.09 13.99
C TYR A 714 -25.56 8.19 13.49
N LYS A 715 -25.92 7.15 12.73
CA LYS A 715 -24.97 6.22 12.10
C LYS A 715 -25.47 5.74 10.75
N ASN A 716 -24.53 5.43 9.86
CA ASN A 716 -24.85 4.76 8.60
C ASN A 716 -25.30 3.33 8.90
N THR A 717 -26.52 2.98 8.48
CA THR A 717 -27.11 1.67 8.76
C THR A 717 -26.40 0.55 8.03
N ASP A 718 -25.96 0.80 6.80
CA ASP A 718 -25.34 -0.22 5.93
C ASP A 718 -23.84 -0.38 6.21
N GLY A 719 -23.27 0.47 7.06
CA GLY A 719 -21.83 0.48 7.32
C GLY A 719 -20.99 0.81 6.08
N PRO A 720 -19.69 0.46 6.08
CA PRO A 720 -18.81 0.63 4.92
C PRO A 720 -19.23 -0.25 3.74
N LEU A 721 -19.46 0.35 2.57
CA LEU A 721 -19.85 -0.37 1.36
C LEU A 721 -18.66 -0.55 0.40
N LYS A 722 -18.37 -1.78 0.01
CA LYS A 722 -17.36 -2.14 -1.01
C LYS A 722 -18.00 -2.18 -2.39
N ILE A 723 -17.46 -1.36 -3.29
CA ILE A 723 -18.02 -1.16 -4.63
C ILE A 723 -16.99 -1.54 -5.68
N LYS A 724 -17.36 -2.47 -6.56
CA LYS A 724 -16.60 -2.75 -7.78
C LYS A 724 -17.00 -1.79 -8.89
N SER A 725 -16.13 -0.83 -9.16
CA SER A 725 -16.38 0.23 -10.14
C SER A 725 -16.10 -0.21 -11.57
N LYS A 726 -16.69 0.49 -12.56
CA LYS A 726 -16.43 0.29 -14.00
C LYS A 726 -16.10 1.59 -14.70
N ASN A 727 -15.19 1.55 -15.66
CA ASN A 727 -14.79 2.76 -16.37
C ASN A 727 -15.98 3.48 -17.01
N SER A 728 -15.90 4.81 -17.02
CA SER A 728 -16.89 5.72 -17.62
C SER A 728 -18.35 5.45 -17.22
N SER A 729 -18.57 4.94 -16.01
CA SER A 729 -19.90 4.55 -15.53
C SER A 729 -20.35 5.38 -14.33
N ILE A 730 -21.65 5.35 -14.08
CA ILE A 730 -22.30 6.05 -12.97
C ILE A 730 -23.12 5.03 -12.18
N LEU A 731 -22.88 4.99 -10.87
CA LEU A 731 -23.65 4.22 -9.92
C LEU A 731 -24.54 5.19 -9.15
N HIS A 732 -25.82 4.85 -9.06
CA HIS A 732 -26.71 5.53 -8.13
C HIS A 732 -26.71 4.73 -6.82
N LEU A 733 -26.32 5.38 -5.73
CA LEU A 733 -26.25 4.78 -4.40
C LEU A 733 -26.78 5.80 -3.40
N ASP A 734 -27.92 5.52 -2.80
CA ASP A 734 -28.41 6.31 -1.69
C ASP A 734 -27.90 5.66 -0.38
N ILE A 735 -27.58 6.48 0.63
CA ILE A 735 -26.97 6.03 1.88
C ILE A 735 -27.94 6.39 3.02
N PRO A 736 -28.55 5.39 3.67
CA PRO A 736 -29.44 5.60 4.80
C PRO A 736 -28.64 5.88 6.07
N ILE A 737 -29.11 6.86 6.83
CA ILE A 737 -28.64 7.18 8.17
C ILE A 737 -29.79 6.92 9.13
N GLN A 738 -29.52 6.26 10.24
CA GLN A 738 -30.49 6.06 11.31
C GLN A 738 -29.95 6.54 12.65
N PRO A 739 -30.85 6.91 13.57
CA PRO A 739 -30.47 7.17 14.94
C PRO A 739 -30.02 5.89 15.64
N ILE A 740 -29.01 6.04 16.47
CA ILE A 740 -28.47 4.98 17.31
C ILE A 740 -28.97 5.15 18.75
N SER A 741 -29.19 4.02 19.39
CA SER A 741 -29.61 3.92 20.79
C SER A 741 -28.45 3.40 21.64
N ILE A 742 -28.57 3.60 22.95
CA ILE A 742 -27.68 2.98 23.92
C ILE A 742 -28.50 2.00 24.74
N ILE A 743 -27.95 0.81 24.92
CA ILE A 743 -28.53 -0.24 25.75
C ILE A 743 -27.66 -0.38 26.99
N SER A 744 -28.26 -0.34 28.17
CA SER A 744 -27.56 -0.49 29.43
C SER A 744 -28.30 -1.42 30.39
N GLY A 745 -27.52 -2.10 31.22
CA GLY A 745 -28.02 -2.95 32.29
C GLY A 745 -26.96 -3.14 33.36
N ASN A 746 -27.34 -3.85 34.41
CA ASN A 746 -26.46 -4.16 35.52
C ASN A 746 -26.50 -5.65 35.86
N ILE A 747 -25.34 -6.21 36.16
CA ILE A 747 -25.23 -7.51 36.81
C ILE A 747 -25.34 -7.27 38.31
N ILE A 748 -26.31 -7.89 38.97
CA ILE A 748 -26.60 -7.62 40.39
C ILE A 748 -25.95 -8.69 41.27
N LEU A 749 -25.31 -8.23 42.34
CA LEU A 749 -24.79 -9.06 43.43
C LEU A 749 -25.92 -9.70 44.23
N THR A 750 -25.92 -11.03 44.34
CA THR A 750 -26.86 -11.81 45.17
C THR A 750 -26.21 -12.26 46.48
N GLU A 751 -27.01 -12.82 47.40
CA GLU A 751 -26.50 -13.42 48.63
C GLU A 751 -25.58 -14.65 48.39
N ASP A 752 -25.56 -15.19 47.18
CA ASP A 752 -24.74 -16.36 46.82
C ASP A 752 -23.24 -16.05 46.78
N PHE A 753 -22.86 -14.78 46.64
CA PHE A 753 -21.49 -14.33 46.45
C PHE A 753 -21.14 -13.21 47.44
N THR A 754 -19.89 -13.18 47.87
CA THR A 754 -19.33 -12.00 48.54
C THR A 754 -19.02 -10.91 47.50
N GLU A 755 -18.98 -9.64 47.93
CA GLU A 755 -18.58 -8.52 47.07
C GLU A 755 -17.22 -8.75 46.40
N LYS A 756 -16.28 -9.37 47.14
CA LYS A 756 -14.98 -9.76 46.57
C LYS A 756 -15.15 -10.77 45.45
N GLN A 757 -15.91 -11.85 45.65
CA GLN A 757 -16.18 -12.92 44.65
C GLN A 757 -16.90 -12.39 43.42
N PHE A 758 -17.85 -11.48 43.63
CA PHE A 758 -18.61 -10.85 42.56
C PHE A 758 -17.72 -10.09 41.58
N ILE A 759 -16.82 -9.23 42.08
CA ILE A 759 -15.86 -8.49 41.25
C ILE A 759 -14.94 -9.45 40.46
N GLN A 760 -14.55 -10.59 41.05
CA GLN A 760 -13.75 -11.61 40.35
C GLN A 760 -14.51 -12.16 39.16
N ASN A 761 -15.78 -12.47 39.38
CA ASN A 761 -16.61 -13.11 38.39
C ASN A 761 -16.92 -12.16 37.25
N LEU A 762 -17.16 -10.87 37.52
CA LEU A 762 -17.32 -9.83 36.50
C LEU A 762 -16.14 -9.77 35.54
N SER A 763 -14.91 -9.93 36.02
CA SER A 763 -13.71 -9.93 35.16
C SER A 763 -13.63 -11.11 34.18
N LEU A 764 -14.49 -12.12 34.35
CA LEU A 764 -14.59 -13.30 33.48
C LEU A 764 -15.93 -13.34 32.71
N ILE A 765 -16.69 -12.25 32.72
CA ILE A 765 -17.96 -12.15 32.01
C ILE A 765 -17.76 -11.39 30.71
N ASN A 766 -18.40 -11.92 29.68
CA ASN A 766 -18.48 -11.33 28.37
C ASN A 766 -19.94 -11.23 27.94
N ILE A 767 -20.37 -10.07 27.45
CA ILE A 767 -21.77 -9.80 27.13
C ILE A 767 -21.88 -9.57 25.63
N LEU A 768 -22.72 -10.37 24.98
CA LEU A 768 -22.91 -10.35 23.53
C LEU A 768 -24.26 -9.73 23.20
N LEU A 769 -24.29 -8.83 22.21
CA LEU A 769 -25.50 -8.35 21.57
C LEU A 769 -25.67 -9.07 20.24
N GLU A 770 -26.70 -9.91 20.13
CA GLU A 770 -26.98 -10.66 18.92
C GLU A 770 -28.20 -10.09 18.17
N LYS A 771 -28.10 -10.07 16.84
CA LYS A 771 -29.21 -9.80 15.90
C LYS A 771 -29.22 -10.93 14.87
N ASP A 772 -30.37 -11.54 14.63
CA ASP A 772 -30.52 -12.63 13.65
C ASP A 772 -29.53 -13.81 13.85
N ASN A 773 -29.20 -14.12 15.12
CA ASN A 773 -28.19 -15.11 15.56
C ASN A 773 -26.72 -14.78 15.19
N GLU A 774 -26.44 -13.55 14.76
CA GLU A 774 -25.08 -13.04 14.57
C GLU A 774 -24.74 -12.04 15.68
N VAL A 775 -23.51 -12.10 16.18
CA VAL A 775 -23.00 -11.16 17.18
C VAL A 775 -22.69 -9.84 16.48
N VAL A 776 -23.43 -8.78 16.84
CA VAL A 776 -23.25 -7.44 16.25
C VAL A 776 -22.43 -6.50 17.13
N ALA A 777 -22.36 -6.77 18.43
CA ALA A 777 -21.54 -6.03 19.39
C ALA A 777 -21.20 -6.92 20.60
N GLU A 778 -20.11 -6.59 21.28
CA GLU A 778 -19.58 -7.27 22.46
C GLU A 778 -19.10 -6.21 23.45
N THR A 779 -19.40 -6.40 24.74
CA THR A 779 -18.92 -5.54 25.82
C THR A 779 -18.59 -6.37 27.05
N ASP A 780 -17.73 -5.82 27.90
CA ASP A 780 -17.43 -6.36 29.22
C ASP A 780 -18.13 -5.49 30.29
N PRO A 781 -18.54 -6.07 31.43
CA PRO A 781 -19.10 -5.30 32.53
C PRO A 781 -18.01 -4.55 33.31
N GLU A 782 -18.38 -3.39 33.84
CA GLU A 782 -17.59 -2.60 34.77
C GLU A 782 -17.53 -3.26 36.16
N PHE A 783 -16.67 -2.75 37.05
CA PHE A 783 -16.41 -3.33 38.38
C PHE A 783 -17.65 -3.41 39.30
N ASP A 784 -18.66 -2.59 39.03
CA ASP A 784 -19.93 -2.53 39.76
C ASP A 784 -21.05 -3.36 39.10
N GLY A 785 -20.74 -4.04 37.99
CA GLY A 785 -21.67 -4.85 37.21
C GLY A 785 -22.32 -4.12 36.05
N MET A 786 -22.15 -2.81 35.93
CA MET A 786 -22.76 -2.01 34.86
C MET A 786 -22.17 -2.39 33.50
N TYR A 787 -23.01 -2.45 32.48
CA TYR A 787 -22.57 -2.65 31.11
C TYR A 787 -23.39 -1.82 30.14
N PHE A 788 -22.81 -1.49 28.99
CA PHE A 788 -23.50 -0.72 27.95
C PHE A 788 -23.08 -1.13 26.54
N PHE A 789 -24.04 -1.16 25.62
CA PHE A 789 -23.80 -1.21 24.18
C PHE A 789 -24.10 0.16 23.58
N GLU A 790 -23.08 0.77 23.00
CA GLU A 790 -23.20 2.01 22.23
C GLU A 790 -23.49 1.73 20.76
N ASP A 791 -23.97 2.74 20.04
CA ASP A 791 -24.17 2.69 18.59
C ASP A 791 -25.16 1.62 18.09
N VAL A 792 -26.19 1.30 18.88
CA VAL A 792 -27.15 0.25 18.54
C VAL A 792 -28.20 0.78 17.58
N LEU A 793 -28.24 0.22 16.37
CA LEU A 793 -29.24 0.57 15.37
C LEU A 793 -30.64 0.02 15.74
N PRO A 794 -31.73 0.54 15.15
CA PRO A 794 -33.06 -0.03 15.35
C PRO A 794 -33.15 -1.50 14.93
N GLY A 795 -33.85 -2.30 15.72
CA GLY A 795 -33.96 -3.74 15.50
C GLY A 795 -34.32 -4.55 16.74
N LYS A 796 -34.43 -5.86 16.54
CA LYS A 796 -34.65 -6.82 17.62
C LYS A 796 -33.33 -7.48 17.96
N TYR A 797 -32.99 -7.47 19.24
CA TYR A 797 -31.72 -7.98 19.73
C TYR A 797 -31.93 -8.92 20.90
N THR A 798 -30.94 -9.79 21.10
CA THR A 798 -30.82 -10.64 22.30
C THR A 798 -29.48 -10.35 22.96
N ILE A 799 -29.52 -9.90 24.22
CA ILE A 799 -28.33 -9.79 25.06
C ILE A 799 -28.06 -11.18 25.64
N LYS A 800 -26.84 -11.69 25.52
CA LYS A 800 -26.41 -12.95 26.13
C LYS A 800 -25.24 -12.72 27.08
N PHE A 801 -25.32 -13.35 28.25
CA PHE A 801 -24.27 -13.28 29.26
C PHE A 801 -23.47 -14.57 29.25
N ASN A 802 -22.17 -14.46 28.99
CA ASN A 802 -21.26 -15.60 28.95
C ASN A 802 -20.26 -15.48 30.09
N TYR A 803 -20.27 -16.45 31.00
CA TYR A 803 -19.22 -16.62 32.00
C TYR A 803 -18.12 -17.53 31.44
N LEU A 804 -16.88 -17.03 31.42
CA LEU A 804 -15.70 -17.69 30.85
C LEU A 804 -14.88 -18.47 31.90
N GLY A 805 -15.25 -18.38 33.17
CA GLY A 805 -14.55 -19.08 34.25
C GLY A 805 -15.01 -20.53 34.41
N TYR A 806 -14.27 -21.28 35.23
CA TYR A 806 -14.54 -22.70 35.52
C TYR A 806 -15.49 -22.91 36.71
N GLU A 807 -15.91 -21.83 37.36
CA GLU A 807 -16.83 -21.88 38.49
C GLU A 807 -18.27 -22.11 38.03
N ASN A 808 -19.09 -22.65 38.93
CA ASN A 808 -20.51 -22.92 38.69
C ASN A 808 -21.32 -21.62 38.82
N ILE A 809 -21.11 -20.67 37.92
CA ILE A 809 -21.83 -19.41 37.84
C ILE A 809 -22.81 -19.45 36.67
N ASP A 810 -23.99 -18.92 36.90
CA ASP A 810 -25.04 -18.74 35.92
C ASP A 810 -25.72 -17.38 36.15
N PHE A 811 -26.66 -17.02 35.28
CA PHE A 811 -27.42 -15.78 35.42
C PHE A 811 -28.91 -16.09 35.59
N SER A 812 -29.61 -15.28 36.39
CA SER A 812 -31.06 -15.43 36.55
C SER A 812 -31.79 -15.29 35.22
N SER A 813 -31.24 -14.46 34.32
CA SER A 813 -31.59 -14.39 32.91
C SER A 813 -30.33 -14.54 32.06
N ASN A 814 -30.15 -15.70 31.44
CA ASN A 814 -29.02 -15.98 30.54
C ASN A 814 -29.13 -15.23 29.20
N SER A 815 -30.34 -14.77 28.86
CA SER A 815 -30.57 -13.91 27.72
C SER A 815 -31.71 -12.94 27.96
N ILE A 816 -31.59 -11.72 27.46
CA ILE A 816 -32.64 -10.68 27.52
C ILE A 816 -32.97 -10.23 26.11
N GLU A 817 -34.24 -10.36 25.71
CA GLU A 817 -34.73 -9.84 24.43
C GLU A 817 -35.07 -8.34 24.54
N ILE A 818 -34.66 -7.57 23.54
CA ILE A 818 -34.93 -6.13 23.47
C ILE A 818 -35.29 -5.72 22.04
N GLU A 819 -36.30 -4.84 21.91
CA GLU A 819 -36.69 -4.22 20.64
C GLU A 819 -36.36 -2.73 20.69
N VAL A 820 -35.33 -2.34 19.92
CA VAL A 820 -34.92 -0.96 19.71
C VAL A 820 -35.78 -0.37 18.59
N LYS A 821 -36.59 0.64 18.91
CA LYS A 821 -37.46 1.31 17.94
C LYS A 821 -36.68 2.39 17.19
N ASN A 822 -37.13 2.66 15.96
CA ASN A 822 -36.61 3.79 15.18
C ASN A 822 -37.27 5.09 15.69
N SER A 823 -36.69 5.73 16.70
CA SER A 823 -37.11 7.05 17.22
C SER A 823 -36.39 8.18 16.47
N ASP A 824 -36.73 9.46 16.70
CA ASP A 824 -36.11 10.57 15.95
C ASP A 824 -34.67 10.90 16.41
N GLU A 825 -34.31 10.60 17.67
CA GLU A 825 -33.02 10.96 18.30
C GLU A 825 -32.27 9.76 18.90
N GLY A 826 -32.82 8.54 18.75
CA GLY A 826 -32.32 7.37 19.45
C GLY A 826 -32.82 7.31 20.89
N ASP A 827 -32.91 6.10 21.44
CA ASP A 827 -33.46 5.88 22.78
C ASP A 827 -32.37 5.36 23.73
N TYR A 828 -32.56 5.58 25.03
CA TYR A 828 -31.72 5.01 26.08
C TYR A 828 -32.51 3.89 26.76
N PHE A 829 -32.07 2.65 26.60
CA PHE A 829 -32.71 1.48 27.21
C PHE A 829 -31.97 1.12 28.50
N GLU A 830 -32.68 1.16 29.63
CA GLU A 830 -32.17 0.87 30.98
C GLU A 830 -32.92 -0.29 31.63
N GLY A 831 -32.34 -0.84 32.69
CA GLY A 831 -32.98 -1.83 33.56
C GLY A 831 -32.99 -3.23 32.96
N LEU A 832 -32.08 -3.52 32.03
CA LEU A 832 -31.87 -4.85 31.45
C LEU A 832 -30.96 -5.66 32.36
N ASP A 833 -31.36 -5.76 33.62
CA ASP A 833 -30.50 -6.28 34.67
C ASP A 833 -30.59 -7.81 34.72
N THR A 834 -29.53 -8.44 35.21
CA THR A 834 -29.49 -9.87 35.49
C THR A 834 -28.82 -10.12 36.84
N GLU A 835 -29.20 -11.18 37.54
CA GLU A 835 -28.61 -11.52 38.83
C GLU A 835 -27.56 -12.62 38.64
N MET A 836 -26.38 -12.45 39.25
CA MET A 836 -25.37 -13.50 39.27
C MET A 836 -25.77 -14.57 40.29
N ILE A 837 -25.93 -15.82 39.85
CA ILE A 837 -26.40 -16.94 40.68
C ILE A 837 -25.45 -18.14 40.58
N LYS A 838 -25.51 -19.04 41.56
CA LYS A 838 -24.81 -20.33 41.47
C LYS A 838 -25.60 -21.33 40.63
N LYS A 839 -24.92 -22.01 39.71
CA LYS A 839 -25.51 -23.06 38.88
C LYS A 839 -25.94 -24.25 39.75
N GLU A 840 -27.25 -24.54 39.79
CA GLU A 840 -27.75 -25.74 40.47
C GLU A 840 -27.21 -26.98 39.75
N LYS A 841 -26.63 -27.91 40.51
CA LYS A 841 -26.27 -29.22 39.95
C LYS A 841 -27.57 -29.93 39.56
N GLU A 842 -27.80 -30.12 38.27
CA GLU A 842 -28.73 -31.15 37.82
C GLU A 842 -28.26 -32.48 38.42
N GLU A 843 -29.02 -33.00 39.39
CA GLU A 843 -28.91 -34.39 39.77
C GLU A 843 -29.26 -35.22 38.53
N ASP A 844 -28.26 -35.87 37.95
CA ASP A 844 -28.42 -36.93 36.97
C ASP A 844 -29.52 -37.89 37.45
N LYS A 845 -30.73 -37.73 36.91
CA LYS A 845 -31.74 -38.78 36.95
C LYS A 845 -31.40 -39.75 35.83
N ASN A 846 -30.56 -40.72 36.20
CA ASN A 846 -30.31 -42.04 35.59
C ASN A 846 -30.85 -42.32 34.19
#